data_AF-A0A8H5QNK2-F1
#
_entry.id   AF-A0A8H5QNK2-F1
#
_cell.length_a   1.000
_cell.length_b   1.000
_cell.length_c   1.000
_cell.angle_alpha   90.00
_cell.angle_beta   90.00
_cell.angle_gamma   90.00
#
_symmetry.space_group_name_H-M   'P 1'
#
loop_
_entity.id
_entity.type
_entity.pdbx_description
1 polymer ?
#
loop_
_entity_poly.entity_id
_entity_poly.type
_entity_poly.pdbx_seq_one_letter_code
_entity_poly.pdbx_strand_id
1 'polypeptide(L)'
;MSSPGGQDLLAAQPLDENEVDDDDSALGQDFASSTASLTSSILEYRKFQGRTFNSDKYETEYFAPNDERQKESIDISHHYFMLLLDGKLSLVPSPDELKKVLDIGTGTGIWAIDFADQYPNAEVIGTDLSPIQPDWVPPNVRFELEDATSNWTWSNDTFDFVHMRYLIGAIIDWGALFKEAFRCCKPGGFVESVEVNSTFFSDDGTASDVAAVQTWNKLFRGASKAFGRSFCEIEGDAELLAAAGFVDLQVTDFKVPVGGWAKDAKLRQVGEFLRATMENDLEGNRQIGCWQVYVKLIENRLLQHCLLYFNKIFRIVTPDATKVNYPNLEPVSDGGNGLCTAGLRELAQPYPGPPLPSPSHIRLICLRPGTDEGIYCELMVVSIDSAPSYEALSYTWGDPSITETINMTTQGSETMQQFSVTSNCFSALKRLRYKDRTRVLWIDALAIDQSNVNERNHQVSLMSKIYSQAAVVVVYLGDAAGNSDLAIEFIMECYDPSPNTTSLSFPKSDILMQALRNLFLRPWFTMVWVIQEVFLSTEKIIYCGDKELCWSAMENFKHYLVNTRMQFRLPYVVSIPNRHCEEETTEKLLLRTLLDSRHCQASDPRDKVYSLLPILQSYIKSLDLAPKYQDGLDKIYTDCAVSLLPSCGWNVVYAVQGQSLVEILPSWVPDWSVTPQRYIIGTAPWMEMSYFWIDKGLPGVPDKPQVMMRNSNDGQKLVLRGYGYPRGRIVRMGSTYIAGTTPFPAKEWYTLVHKIGSSAPPNNSGSILPSQKPPHLRDSFFQFLRLARYLYSSSMEDKEEDPVNELPEPDFIIGGSRISYRDYKFGSRWEHTVRKLAAERKDGVLPFRDIPFHYAAEGWPPSYGNTISGNLEACHLRRCFVTDTGYFGLAPAEAEIGDQVFICVGASVPFVLREISSGGDELHLVGESYLQVRAWEEMTNNESQPEPLYIV
;
A
#
# COMPACT_ATOMS: atom_id res chain seq x y z
N MET A 1 -45.11 -47.77 -22.50
CA MET A 1 -43.93 -48.57 -22.90
C MET A 1 -42.74 -48.05 -22.11
N SER A 2 -41.76 -48.90 -21.77
CA SER A 2 -40.39 -48.56 -21.34
C SER A 2 -40.13 -47.41 -20.34
N SER A 3 -39.82 -47.77 -19.09
CA SER A 3 -38.81 -47.11 -18.22
C SER A 3 -37.37 -47.49 -18.72
N PRO A 4 -36.20 -47.15 -18.09
CA PRO A 4 -35.88 -46.76 -16.69
C PRO A 4 -35.13 -45.39 -16.56
N GLY A 5 -34.68 -44.91 -15.38
CA GLY A 5 -34.95 -45.28 -13.98
C GLY A 5 -33.74 -45.14 -13.00
N GLY A 6 -34.00 -44.89 -11.71
CA GLY A 6 -33.09 -45.10 -10.55
C GLY A 6 -32.16 -43.92 -10.15
N GLN A 7 -31.82 -43.66 -8.88
CA GLN A 7 -32.17 -44.35 -7.60
C GLN A 7 -32.19 -43.36 -6.40
N ASP A 8 -33.03 -43.63 -5.38
CA ASP A 8 -32.92 -43.10 -4.00
C ASP A 8 -31.92 -43.92 -3.14
N LEU A 9 -31.61 -43.47 -1.88
CA LEU A 9 -31.37 -44.37 -0.73
C LEU A 9 -31.29 -43.66 0.67
N LEU A 10 -32.34 -43.83 1.49
CA LEU A 10 -32.47 -44.05 2.96
C LEU A 10 -31.60 -43.32 4.04
N ALA A 11 -32.10 -43.32 5.30
CA ALA A 11 -31.54 -42.62 6.48
C ALA A 11 -31.77 -43.35 7.84
N ALA A 12 -31.00 -42.98 8.88
CA ALA A 12 -31.16 -43.21 10.34
C ALA A 12 -30.15 -42.29 11.07
N GLN A 13 -30.42 -41.45 12.09
CA GLN A 13 -31.05 -41.54 13.44
C GLN A 13 -30.03 -41.65 14.62
N PRO A 14 -30.31 -41.05 15.81
CA PRO A 14 -29.27 -40.53 16.73
C PRO A 14 -29.36 -41.03 18.20
N LEU A 15 -28.50 -40.52 19.10
CA LEU A 15 -28.81 -40.04 20.48
C LEU A 15 -27.53 -39.56 21.24
N ASP A 16 -27.70 -38.86 22.37
CA ASP A 16 -26.68 -38.03 23.06
C ASP A 16 -26.63 -38.23 24.61
N GLU A 17 -25.81 -37.40 25.28
CA GLU A 17 -25.85 -36.93 26.70
C GLU A 17 -24.92 -37.56 27.78
N ASN A 18 -24.07 -36.70 28.37
CA ASN A 18 -23.98 -36.24 29.79
C ASN A 18 -24.11 -37.26 30.95
N GLU A 19 -23.43 -37.18 32.12
CA GLU A 19 -22.32 -36.37 32.69
C GLU A 19 -21.89 -37.02 34.06
N VAL A 20 -20.80 -36.54 34.69
CA VAL A 20 -20.55 -36.31 36.16
C VAL A 20 -19.04 -36.08 36.43
N ASP A 21 -18.72 -35.07 37.24
CA ASP A 21 -17.39 -34.58 37.71
C ASP A 21 -16.57 -35.59 38.58
N ASP A 22 -15.25 -35.44 38.83
CA ASP A 22 -14.60 -34.30 39.53
C ASP A 22 -13.04 -34.29 39.47
N ASP A 23 -12.46 -33.14 39.86
CA ASP A 23 -11.05 -32.81 40.26
C ASP A 23 -9.88 -32.67 39.22
N ASP A 24 -9.47 -31.40 39.04
CA ASP A 24 -8.13 -30.80 38.75
C ASP A 24 -7.39 -30.94 37.38
N SER A 25 -7.05 -29.75 36.84
CA SER A 25 -5.93 -29.39 35.94
C SER A 25 -5.91 -29.75 34.43
N ALA A 26 -5.86 -28.67 33.64
CA ALA A 26 -5.43 -28.51 32.23
C ALA A 26 -6.40 -28.86 31.08
N LEU A 27 -6.53 -27.87 30.17
CA LEU A 27 -7.05 -27.90 28.78
C LEU A 27 -8.48 -28.40 28.50
N GLY A 28 -9.30 -27.48 27.99
CA GLY A 28 -10.19 -27.77 26.85
C GLY A 28 -11.69 -27.54 27.06
N GLN A 29 -12.31 -26.82 26.11
CA GLN A 29 -13.49 -27.31 25.40
C GLN A 29 -13.63 -26.59 24.04
N ASP A 30 -14.09 -27.32 23.03
CA ASP A 30 -14.08 -26.91 21.62
C ASP A 30 -15.46 -26.40 21.16
N PHE A 31 -15.48 -25.35 20.33
CA PHE A 31 -16.64 -25.02 19.48
C PHE A 31 -16.48 -25.68 18.10
N ALA A 32 -17.14 -26.81 17.89
CA ALA A 32 -17.26 -27.43 16.58
C ALA A 32 -18.46 -26.84 15.83
N SER A 33 -18.21 -26.08 14.75
CA SER A 33 -19.20 -25.82 13.69
C SER A 33 -18.51 -25.66 12.33
N SER A 34 -19.26 -25.87 11.25
CA SER A 34 -18.72 -26.09 9.91
C SER A 34 -18.58 -24.80 9.09
N THR A 35 -17.54 -24.01 9.33
CA THR A 35 -17.14 -22.93 8.41
C THR A 35 -16.40 -23.53 7.21
N ALA A 36 -16.98 -23.45 6.02
CA ALA A 36 -16.32 -23.90 4.79
C ALA A 36 -15.20 -22.92 4.40
N SER A 37 -14.00 -23.43 4.12
CA SER A 37 -12.86 -22.58 3.74
C SER A 37 -13.11 -21.83 2.43
N LEU A 38 -12.68 -20.56 2.40
CA LEU A 38 -12.88 -19.64 1.28
C LEU A 38 -12.26 -20.21 -0.01
N THR A 39 -13.10 -20.63 -0.95
CA THR A 39 -12.63 -21.09 -2.27
C THR A 39 -12.18 -19.91 -3.12
N SER A 40 -11.16 -20.10 -3.96
CA SER A 40 -10.60 -19.03 -4.81
C SER A 40 -11.63 -18.36 -5.72
N SER A 41 -12.72 -19.07 -6.05
CA SER A 41 -13.87 -18.56 -6.78
C SER A 41 -14.67 -17.45 -6.09
N ILE A 42 -14.49 -17.25 -4.78
CA ILE A 42 -15.17 -16.24 -3.95
C ILE A 42 -14.50 -14.86 -4.11
N LEU A 43 -13.17 -14.85 -4.26
CA LEU A 43 -12.36 -13.65 -4.48
C LEU A 43 -12.45 -13.11 -5.92
N GLU A 44 -13.28 -13.73 -6.78
CA GLU A 44 -13.61 -13.23 -8.11
C GLU A 44 -14.60 -12.06 -8.04
N TYR A 45 -14.13 -10.92 -7.51
CA TYR A 45 -14.91 -9.70 -7.40
C TYR A 45 -15.35 -9.14 -8.76
N ARG A 46 -16.60 -8.71 -8.81
CA ARG A 46 -17.18 -8.00 -9.96
C ARG A 46 -16.46 -6.68 -10.17
N LYS A 47 -16.00 -6.41 -11.40
CA LYS A 47 -15.25 -5.19 -11.72
C LYS A 47 -16.05 -4.28 -12.63
N PHE A 48 -16.40 -3.10 -12.12
CA PHE A 48 -17.17 -2.09 -12.86
C PHE A 48 -16.50 -0.72 -12.77
N GLN A 49 -16.18 -0.14 -13.94
CA GLN A 49 -15.58 1.20 -14.09
C GLN A 49 -14.29 1.44 -13.28
N GLY A 50 -13.56 0.36 -12.91
CA GLY A 50 -12.31 0.41 -12.16
C GLY A 50 -12.45 0.17 -10.65
N ARG A 51 -13.67 -0.01 -10.14
CA ARG A 51 -13.98 -0.40 -8.75
C ARG A 51 -14.29 -1.90 -8.67
N THR A 52 -14.09 -2.52 -7.50
CA THR A 52 -14.54 -3.90 -7.21
C THR A 52 -15.83 -3.90 -6.41
N PHE A 53 -16.62 -4.96 -6.56
CA PHE A 53 -17.89 -5.22 -5.88
C PHE A 53 -17.98 -6.72 -5.53
N ASN A 54 -18.99 -7.11 -4.73
CA ASN A 54 -19.27 -8.52 -4.46
C ASN A 54 -19.48 -9.33 -5.77
N SER A 55 -19.20 -10.63 -5.75
CA SER A 55 -19.17 -11.45 -6.97
C SER A 55 -20.57 -11.71 -7.53
N ASP A 56 -20.75 -11.60 -8.86
CA ASP A 56 -21.99 -11.98 -9.58
C ASP A 56 -22.35 -13.48 -9.46
N LYS A 57 -21.56 -14.28 -8.73
CA LYS A 57 -21.84 -15.69 -8.41
C LYS A 57 -22.82 -15.88 -7.25
N TYR A 58 -23.10 -14.83 -6.49
CA TYR A 58 -24.08 -14.81 -5.40
C TYR A 58 -25.37 -14.12 -5.87
N GLU A 59 -26.53 -14.59 -5.41
CA GLU A 59 -27.83 -14.03 -5.84
C GLU A 59 -28.07 -12.59 -5.34
N THR A 60 -27.40 -12.20 -4.25
CA THR A 60 -27.55 -10.90 -3.59
C THR A 60 -26.63 -9.84 -4.19
N GLU A 61 -27.17 -9.00 -5.08
CA GLU A 61 -26.44 -7.83 -5.61
C GLU A 61 -26.30 -6.73 -4.54
N TYR A 62 -25.05 -6.37 -4.19
CA TYR A 62 -24.75 -5.24 -3.31
C TYR A 62 -24.38 -3.98 -4.12
N PHE A 63 -24.73 -2.81 -3.59
CA PHE A 63 -24.69 -1.55 -4.33
C PHE A 63 -23.38 -0.77 -4.18
N ALA A 64 -22.66 -0.97 -3.06
CA ALA A 64 -21.41 -0.28 -2.76
C ALA A 64 -20.19 -1.12 -3.20
N PRO A 65 -19.07 -0.47 -3.58
CA PRO A 65 -17.83 -1.17 -3.90
C PRO A 65 -17.19 -1.81 -2.66
N ASN A 66 -16.13 -2.60 -2.85
CA ASN A 66 -15.41 -3.30 -1.77
C ASN A 66 -13.87 -3.19 -1.89
N ASP A 67 -13.36 -2.24 -2.68
CA ASP A 67 -11.93 -1.92 -2.76
C ASP A 67 -11.45 -0.98 -1.63
N GLU A 68 -10.13 -0.83 -1.50
CA GLU A 68 -9.44 -0.06 -0.45
C GLU A 68 -10.03 1.35 -0.20
N ARG A 69 -10.49 2.04 -1.24
CA ARG A 69 -11.06 3.39 -1.09
C ARG A 69 -12.42 3.39 -0.36
N GLN A 70 -13.18 2.31 -0.47
CA GLN A 70 -14.36 2.10 0.37
C GLN A 70 -13.95 1.66 1.78
N LYS A 71 -12.94 0.78 1.92
CA LYS A 71 -12.43 0.33 3.23
C LYS A 71 -11.97 1.50 4.10
N GLU A 72 -11.10 2.37 3.58
CA GLU A 72 -10.73 3.66 4.19
C GLU A 72 -11.95 4.47 4.64
N SER A 73 -13.00 4.51 3.82
CA SER A 73 -14.22 5.28 4.11
C SER A 73 -15.09 4.62 5.20
N ILE A 74 -15.02 3.31 5.37
CA ILE A 74 -15.63 2.57 6.50
C ILE A 74 -14.84 2.85 7.79
N ASP A 75 -13.50 2.84 7.73
CA ASP A 75 -12.64 3.03 8.90
C ASP A 75 -12.70 4.48 9.43
N ILE A 76 -12.71 5.49 8.54
CA ILE A 76 -13.01 6.89 8.91
C ILE A 76 -14.41 7.00 9.54
N SER A 77 -15.36 6.16 9.10
CA SER A 77 -16.71 6.13 9.68
C SER A 77 -16.76 5.53 11.07
N HIS A 78 -16.00 4.46 11.33
CA HIS A 78 -15.80 3.94 12.67
C HIS A 78 -15.21 5.04 13.58
N HIS A 79 -14.19 5.76 13.12
CA HIS A 79 -13.53 6.79 13.94
C HIS A 79 -14.49 7.92 14.37
N TYR A 80 -15.34 8.45 13.47
CA TYR A 80 -16.31 9.47 13.89
C TYR A 80 -17.40 8.91 14.82
N PHE A 81 -17.74 7.61 14.73
CA PHE A 81 -18.65 6.97 15.68
C PHE A 81 -18.03 6.88 17.08
N MET A 82 -16.76 6.49 17.19
CA MET A 82 -16.04 6.51 18.47
C MET A 82 -15.98 7.92 19.07
N LEU A 83 -15.80 8.96 18.25
CA LEU A 83 -15.92 10.34 18.70
C LEU A 83 -17.37 10.71 19.09
N LEU A 84 -18.39 10.24 18.37
CA LEU A 84 -19.80 10.55 18.64
C LEU A 84 -20.30 9.92 19.95
N LEU A 85 -19.87 8.70 20.25
CA LEU A 85 -20.31 7.88 21.39
C LEU A 85 -19.38 7.97 22.62
N ASP A 86 -18.50 8.98 22.66
CA ASP A 86 -17.55 9.24 23.76
C ASP A 86 -16.62 8.03 24.07
N GLY A 87 -16.10 7.39 23.01
CA GLY A 87 -15.19 6.24 23.08
C GLY A 87 -15.88 4.88 23.24
N LYS A 88 -17.22 4.83 23.23
CA LYS A 88 -17.98 3.58 23.33
C LYS A 88 -18.29 2.98 21.95
N LEU A 89 -18.25 1.66 21.86
CA LEU A 89 -18.66 0.90 20.68
C LEU A 89 -20.17 0.65 20.59
N SER A 90 -20.90 0.78 21.70
CA SER A 90 -22.33 0.46 21.82
C SER A 90 -23.01 1.33 22.89
N LEU A 91 -24.34 1.49 22.82
CA LEU A 91 -25.17 2.06 23.90
C LEU A 91 -25.72 1.01 24.88
N VAL A 92 -25.54 -0.28 24.61
CA VAL A 92 -26.00 -1.39 25.47
C VAL A 92 -25.38 -1.30 26.89
N PRO A 93 -26.16 -1.47 27.97
CA PRO A 93 -25.64 -1.49 29.33
C PRO A 93 -24.89 -2.79 29.66
N SER A 94 -23.84 -2.69 30.48
CA SER A 94 -23.06 -3.82 31.04
C SER A 94 -22.42 -4.79 30.03
N PRO A 95 -21.62 -4.33 29.04
CA PRO A 95 -20.95 -5.21 28.08
C PRO A 95 -19.94 -6.20 28.71
N ASP A 96 -19.43 -5.93 29.92
CA ASP A 96 -18.49 -6.81 30.65
C ASP A 96 -19.04 -8.24 30.93
N GLU A 97 -20.36 -8.40 30.94
CA GLU A 97 -21.02 -9.69 31.21
C GLU A 97 -21.21 -10.55 29.95
N LEU A 98 -21.10 -9.97 28.75
CA LEU A 98 -21.30 -10.65 27.46
C LEU A 98 -20.26 -11.75 27.21
N LYS A 99 -20.64 -12.82 26.50
CA LYS A 99 -19.77 -13.98 26.21
C LYS A 99 -19.69 -14.35 24.73
N LYS A 100 -20.77 -14.16 23.96
CA LYS A 100 -20.84 -14.44 22.52
C LYS A 100 -21.58 -13.31 21.80
N VAL A 101 -20.91 -12.64 20.87
CA VAL A 101 -21.36 -11.42 20.19
C VAL A 101 -21.33 -11.63 18.68
N LEU A 102 -22.32 -11.09 17.96
CA LEU A 102 -22.43 -11.13 16.50
C LEU A 102 -22.41 -9.69 15.94
N ASP A 103 -21.61 -9.42 14.90
CA ASP A 103 -21.53 -8.13 14.20
C ASP A 103 -21.89 -8.30 12.72
N ILE A 104 -23.08 -7.85 12.33
CA ILE A 104 -23.66 -8.16 11.02
C ILE A 104 -23.43 -7.00 10.04
N GLY A 105 -22.81 -7.31 8.90
CA GLY A 105 -22.30 -6.30 7.97
C GLY A 105 -21.01 -5.66 8.49
N THR A 106 -20.12 -6.49 9.06
CA THR A 106 -18.90 -6.03 9.77
C THR A 106 -17.95 -5.20 8.88
N GLY A 107 -18.09 -5.27 7.55
CA GLY A 107 -17.34 -4.44 6.61
C GLY A 107 -15.84 -4.75 6.68
N THR A 108 -15.03 -3.79 7.11
CA THR A 108 -13.59 -3.98 7.35
C THR A 108 -13.28 -4.81 8.61
N GLY A 109 -14.28 -5.20 9.40
CA GLY A 109 -14.07 -5.92 10.67
C GLY A 109 -13.73 -5.02 11.86
N ILE A 110 -13.49 -3.73 11.62
CA ILE A 110 -12.96 -2.78 12.62
C ILE A 110 -13.84 -2.61 13.88
N TRP A 111 -15.16 -2.81 13.79
CA TRP A 111 -16.00 -2.81 15.01
C TRP A 111 -15.80 -4.08 15.83
N ALA A 112 -15.85 -5.26 15.19
CA ALA A 112 -15.66 -6.54 15.86
C ALA A 112 -14.25 -6.68 16.46
N ILE A 113 -13.23 -6.10 15.83
CA ILE A 113 -11.84 -6.04 16.33
C ILE A 113 -11.76 -5.17 17.58
N ASP A 114 -12.16 -3.89 17.52
CA ASP A 114 -12.14 -2.99 18.68
C ASP A 114 -13.00 -3.53 19.85
N PHE A 115 -14.10 -4.25 19.55
CA PHE A 115 -14.93 -4.89 20.57
C PHE A 115 -14.20 -6.09 21.21
N ALA A 116 -13.55 -6.93 20.41
CA ALA A 116 -12.79 -8.07 20.92
C ALA A 116 -11.60 -7.66 21.78
N ASP A 117 -10.89 -6.58 21.41
CA ASP A 117 -9.80 -6.00 22.21
C ASP A 117 -10.30 -5.36 23.52
N GLN A 118 -11.46 -4.70 23.52
CA GLN A 118 -12.07 -4.15 24.74
C GLN A 118 -12.64 -5.24 25.67
N TYR A 119 -13.17 -6.32 25.11
CA TYR A 119 -13.85 -7.40 25.85
C TYR A 119 -13.20 -8.77 25.54
N PRO A 120 -11.94 -9.02 26.00
CA PRO A 120 -11.20 -10.26 25.72
C PRO A 120 -11.82 -11.54 26.32
N ASN A 121 -12.90 -11.41 27.12
CA ASN A 121 -13.70 -12.51 27.65
C ASN A 121 -14.96 -12.81 26.82
N ALA A 122 -15.15 -12.13 25.67
CA ALA A 122 -16.26 -12.33 24.75
C ALA A 122 -15.73 -12.85 23.40
N GLU A 123 -16.35 -13.92 22.90
CA GLU A 123 -16.19 -14.42 21.53
C GLU A 123 -17.01 -13.54 20.58
N VAL A 124 -16.38 -12.95 19.58
CA VAL A 124 -17.01 -12.10 18.58
C VAL A 124 -17.01 -12.80 17.22
N ILE A 125 -18.15 -12.81 16.53
CA ILE A 125 -18.27 -13.26 15.14
C ILE A 125 -18.69 -12.05 14.31
N GLY A 126 -17.89 -11.63 13.34
CA GLY A 126 -18.32 -10.68 12.33
C GLY A 126 -18.76 -11.38 11.05
N THR A 127 -19.86 -10.95 10.41
CA THR A 127 -20.29 -11.50 9.12
C THR A 127 -20.45 -10.44 8.05
N ASP A 128 -20.10 -10.79 6.81
CA ASP A 128 -20.22 -9.92 5.63
C ASP A 128 -20.40 -10.70 4.32
N LEU A 129 -20.95 -10.01 3.31
CA LEU A 129 -21.09 -10.47 1.93
C LEU A 129 -19.76 -10.45 1.14
N SER A 130 -18.70 -9.81 1.67
CA SER A 130 -17.37 -9.75 1.05
C SER A 130 -16.25 -10.01 2.06
N PRO A 131 -15.27 -10.88 1.74
CA PRO A 131 -14.09 -11.08 2.58
C PRO A 131 -13.08 -9.94 2.36
N ILE A 132 -13.25 -8.84 3.10
CA ILE A 132 -12.42 -7.61 3.02
C ILE A 132 -11.83 -7.19 4.38
N GLN A 133 -11.96 -8.05 5.37
CA GLN A 133 -11.44 -7.89 6.73
C GLN A 133 -9.93 -8.21 6.76
N PRO A 134 -9.16 -7.75 7.76
CA PRO A 134 -7.71 -8.02 7.84
C PRO A 134 -7.41 -9.45 8.30
N ASP A 135 -6.29 -10.00 7.82
CA ASP A 135 -5.81 -11.35 8.17
C ASP A 135 -5.32 -11.47 9.63
N TRP A 136 -5.04 -10.35 10.30
CA TRP A 136 -4.55 -10.28 11.67
C TRP A 136 -5.58 -9.61 12.59
N VAL A 137 -6.10 -10.38 13.54
CA VAL A 137 -7.14 -9.95 14.49
C VAL A 137 -6.94 -10.56 15.88
N PRO A 138 -7.60 -10.03 16.93
CA PRO A 138 -7.60 -10.63 18.27
C PRO A 138 -8.08 -12.10 18.26
N PRO A 139 -7.55 -12.97 19.14
CA PRO A 139 -7.82 -14.41 19.12
C PRO A 139 -9.27 -14.77 19.48
N ASN A 140 -10.03 -13.82 20.01
CA ASN A 140 -11.44 -13.94 20.37
C ASN A 140 -12.41 -13.37 19.33
N VAL A 141 -11.94 -12.90 18.16
CA VAL A 141 -12.80 -12.58 17.00
C VAL A 141 -12.51 -13.48 15.80
N ARG A 142 -13.56 -13.81 15.04
CA ARG A 142 -13.44 -14.42 13.71
C ARG A 142 -14.44 -13.81 12.73
N PHE A 143 -14.22 -14.04 11.44
CA PHE A 143 -15.12 -13.61 10.37
C PHE A 143 -15.71 -14.81 9.62
N GLU A 144 -17.01 -14.76 9.34
CA GLU A 144 -17.76 -15.80 8.63
C GLU A 144 -18.46 -15.16 7.42
N LEU A 145 -18.31 -15.76 6.23
CA LEU A 145 -18.89 -15.23 4.98
C LEU A 145 -20.37 -15.64 4.87
N GLU A 146 -21.27 -14.85 5.44
CA GLU A 146 -22.73 -15.06 5.35
C GLU A 146 -23.46 -13.86 4.75
N ASP A 147 -24.56 -14.16 4.03
CA ASP A 147 -25.54 -13.17 3.60
C ASP A 147 -26.57 -12.95 4.71
N ALA A 148 -26.56 -11.76 5.31
CA ALA A 148 -27.49 -11.37 6.37
C ALA A 148 -28.99 -11.51 6.01
N THR A 149 -29.33 -11.57 4.71
CA THR A 149 -30.70 -11.78 4.21
C THR A 149 -31.11 -13.24 4.04
N SER A 150 -30.18 -14.19 4.20
CA SER A 150 -30.47 -15.62 4.26
C SER A 150 -30.93 -16.06 5.65
N ASN A 151 -31.45 -17.28 5.78
CA ASN A 151 -31.66 -17.91 7.09
C ASN A 151 -30.29 -18.19 7.73
N TRP A 152 -30.07 -17.80 8.99
CA TRP A 152 -28.77 -17.90 9.63
C TRP A 152 -28.48 -19.32 10.11
N THR A 153 -27.22 -19.74 10.03
CA THR A 153 -26.82 -21.13 10.34
C THR A 153 -26.82 -21.48 11.83
N TRP A 154 -26.75 -20.48 12.72
CA TRP A 154 -26.69 -20.69 14.17
C TRP A 154 -28.02 -21.18 14.78
N SER A 155 -27.89 -21.89 15.90
CA SER A 155 -28.99 -22.30 16.78
C SER A 155 -29.76 -21.11 17.34
N ASN A 156 -30.97 -21.37 17.85
CA ASN A 156 -31.68 -20.39 18.68
C ASN A 156 -30.86 -20.06 19.93
N ASP A 157 -31.10 -18.89 20.54
CA ASP A 157 -30.53 -18.51 21.84
C ASP A 157 -28.98 -18.62 21.92
N THR A 158 -28.28 -18.23 20.84
CA THR A 158 -26.82 -18.40 20.69
C THR A 158 -26.01 -17.20 21.21
N PHE A 159 -26.45 -15.96 20.95
CA PHE A 159 -25.68 -14.74 21.18
C PHE A 159 -26.22 -13.90 22.35
N ASP A 160 -25.33 -13.34 23.16
CA ASP A 160 -25.68 -12.37 24.20
C ASP A 160 -25.93 -10.97 23.61
N PHE A 161 -25.29 -10.65 22.48
CA PHE A 161 -25.43 -9.37 21.79
C PHE A 161 -25.34 -9.54 20.27
N VAL A 162 -26.24 -8.90 19.51
CA VAL A 162 -26.17 -8.78 18.04
C VAL A 162 -26.10 -7.31 17.64
N HIS A 163 -24.94 -6.85 17.20
CA HIS A 163 -24.74 -5.52 16.61
C HIS A 163 -24.93 -5.58 15.10
N MET A 164 -25.45 -4.50 14.52
CA MET A 164 -25.49 -4.27 13.08
C MET A 164 -25.43 -2.77 12.78
N ARG A 165 -24.67 -2.38 11.76
CA ARG A 165 -24.43 -0.97 11.44
C ARG A 165 -24.29 -0.74 9.94
N TYR A 166 -24.83 0.37 9.45
CA TYR A 166 -24.71 0.81 8.06
C TYR A 166 -25.33 -0.15 7.01
N LEU A 167 -26.25 -1.04 7.41
CA LEU A 167 -26.96 -1.97 6.54
C LEU A 167 -28.09 -1.32 5.72
N ILE A 168 -28.38 -0.03 5.92
CA ILE A 168 -29.34 0.71 5.09
C ILE A 168 -28.92 0.74 3.60
N GLY A 169 -29.83 0.29 2.72
CA GLY A 169 -29.58 0.06 1.30
C GLY A 169 -29.06 -1.35 0.96
N ALA A 170 -28.59 -2.12 1.93
CA ALA A 170 -28.29 -3.55 1.77
C ALA A 170 -29.58 -4.38 1.88
N ILE A 171 -30.29 -4.22 3.01
CA ILE A 171 -31.41 -5.06 3.43
C ILE A 171 -32.72 -4.66 2.75
N ILE A 172 -33.49 -5.67 2.28
CA ILE A 172 -34.83 -5.52 1.71
C ILE A 172 -35.89 -5.69 2.82
N ASP A 173 -35.91 -6.83 3.51
CA ASP A 173 -36.86 -7.13 4.59
C ASP A 173 -36.19 -7.09 5.97
N TRP A 174 -36.25 -5.91 6.60
CA TRP A 174 -35.81 -5.70 7.97
C TRP A 174 -36.62 -6.49 9.00
N GLY A 175 -37.89 -6.81 8.70
CA GLY A 175 -38.74 -7.64 9.56
C GLY A 175 -38.42 -9.13 9.49
N ALA A 176 -37.67 -9.58 8.48
CA ALA A 176 -37.03 -10.90 8.46
C ALA A 176 -35.70 -10.87 9.23
N LEU A 177 -34.83 -9.89 8.95
CA LEU A 177 -33.54 -9.72 9.64
C LEU A 177 -33.69 -9.65 11.17
N PHE A 178 -34.62 -8.82 11.67
CA PHE A 178 -34.86 -8.69 13.10
C PHE A 178 -35.47 -9.95 13.74
N LYS A 179 -36.10 -10.86 12.97
CA LYS A 179 -36.59 -12.15 13.48
C LYS A 179 -35.50 -13.18 13.60
N GLU A 180 -34.55 -13.23 12.66
CA GLU A 180 -33.35 -14.06 12.83
C GLU A 180 -32.48 -13.52 13.96
N ALA A 181 -32.36 -12.19 14.10
CA ALA A 181 -31.72 -11.57 15.25
C ALA A 181 -32.42 -11.93 16.57
N PHE A 182 -33.75 -11.92 16.63
CA PHE A 182 -34.50 -12.37 17.81
C PHE A 182 -34.34 -13.87 18.07
N ARG A 183 -34.35 -14.71 17.03
CA ARG A 183 -34.18 -16.16 17.14
C ARG A 183 -32.82 -16.54 17.71
N CYS A 184 -31.76 -15.90 17.22
CA CYS A 184 -30.37 -16.23 17.58
C CYS A 184 -29.85 -15.46 18.81
N CYS A 185 -30.54 -14.41 19.27
CA CYS A 185 -30.24 -13.72 20.52
C CYS A 185 -30.84 -14.48 21.73
N LYS A 186 -30.12 -14.56 22.84
CA LYS A 186 -30.57 -15.22 24.08
C LYS A 186 -31.70 -14.45 24.77
N PRO A 187 -32.51 -15.12 25.60
CA PRO A 187 -33.38 -14.45 26.56
C PRO A 187 -32.52 -13.61 27.52
N GLY A 188 -32.79 -12.30 27.62
CA GLY A 188 -31.96 -11.36 28.36
C GLY A 188 -30.81 -10.72 27.56
N GLY A 189 -30.55 -11.14 26.33
CA GLY A 189 -29.56 -10.53 25.44
C GLY A 189 -30.02 -9.21 24.80
N PHE A 190 -29.16 -8.65 23.95
CA PHE A 190 -29.34 -7.35 23.32
C PHE A 190 -29.22 -7.40 21.79
N VAL A 191 -29.83 -6.43 21.11
CA VAL A 191 -29.61 -6.15 19.69
C VAL A 191 -29.41 -4.65 19.51
N GLU A 192 -28.47 -4.23 18.67
CA GLU A 192 -28.26 -2.80 18.37
C GLU A 192 -28.19 -2.58 16.85
N SER A 193 -29.09 -1.74 16.33
CA SER A 193 -29.07 -1.31 14.93
C SER A 193 -28.69 0.17 14.84
N VAL A 194 -27.61 0.46 14.11
CA VAL A 194 -27.00 1.79 13.98
C VAL A 194 -27.01 2.26 12.53
N GLU A 195 -27.93 3.16 12.18
CA GLU A 195 -28.20 3.50 10.77
C GLU A 195 -28.23 5.01 10.49
N VAL A 196 -27.89 5.39 9.25
CA VAL A 196 -27.85 6.80 8.81
C VAL A 196 -29.00 7.14 7.87
N ASN A 197 -29.61 8.32 8.07
CA ASN A 197 -30.52 8.88 7.10
C ASN A 197 -29.74 9.61 5.99
N SER A 198 -29.74 9.07 4.77
CA SER A 198 -29.05 9.67 3.61
C SER A 198 -29.59 11.05 3.19
N THR A 199 -30.75 11.47 3.70
CA THR A 199 -31.28 12.83 3.56
C THR A 199 -30.34 13.87 4.23
N PHE A 200 -30.26 15.08 3.70
CA PHE A 200 -29.64 16.23 4.38
C PHE A 200 -30.71 17.14 4.98
N PHE A 201 -30.48 17.60 6.20
CA PHE A 201 -31.37 18.46 7.00
C PHE A 201 -30.70 19.78 7.39
N SER A 202 -31.50 20.80 7.74
CA SER A 202 -31.02 22.07 8.29
C SER A 202 -31.93 22.55 9.43
N ASP A 203 -31.35 23.32 10.35
CA ASP A 203 -32.04 23.77 11.57
C ASP A 203 -32.97 24.97 11.33
N ASP A 204 -32.69 25.72 10.28
CA ASP A 204 -33.37 26.94 9.85
C ASP A 204 -34.28 26.74 8.64
N GLY A 205 -34.40 25.51 8.12
CA GLY A 205 -35.16 25.15 6.93
C GLY A 205 -34.46 25.32 5.58
N THR A 206 -33.29 25.98 5.51
CA THR A 206 -32.54 26.27 4.26
C THR A 206 -32.19 25.05 3.38
N ALA A 207 -32.17 23.83 3.92
CA ALA A 207 -32.06 22.60 3.14
C ALA A 207 -33.21 22.45 2.10
N SER A 208 -34.35 23.10 2.33
CA SER A 208 -35.48 23.17 1.40
C SER A 208 -35.19 24.08 0.20
N ASP A 209 -34.43 25.15 0.40
CA ASP A 209 -34.18 26.18 -0.61
C ASP A 209 -32.93 25.88 -1.47
N VAL A 210 -31.96 25.14 -0.93
CA VAL A 210 -30.76 24.73 -1.68
C VAL A 210 -31.10 23.62 -2.67
N ALA A 211 -31.25 24.00 -3.94
CA ALA A 211 -31.59 23.10 -5.05
C ALA A 211 -30.68 21.86 -5.18
N ALA A 212 -29.42 21.93 -4.76
CA ALA A 212 -28.49 20.80 -4.71
C ALA A 212 -28.88 19.76 -3.63
N VAL A 213 -29.28 20.21 -2.44
CA VAL A 213 -29.81 19.36 -1.36
C VAL A 213 -31.14 18.75 -1.78
N GLN A 214 -32.05 19.55 -2.34
CA GLN A 214 -33.33 19.02 -2.85
C GLN A 214 -33.13 17.98 -3.96
N THR A 215 -32.09 18.15 -4.79
CA THR A 215 -31.70 17.16 -5.79
C THR A 215 -31.19 15.87 -5.14
N TRP A 216 -30.25 15.96 -4.17
CA TRP A 216 -29.74 14.81 -3.42
C TRP A 216 -30.87 14.04 -2.70
N ASN A 217 -31.66 14.75 -1.89
CA ASN A 217 -32.74 14.18 -1.09
C ASN A 217 -33.82 13.52 -1.99
N LYS A 218 -34.11 14.10 -3.16
CA LYS A 218 -35.02 13.50 -4.16
C LYS A 218 -34.42 12.26 -4.82
N LEU A 219 -33.11 12.22 -5.06
CA LEU A 219 -32.43 11.07 -5.65
C LEU A 219 -32.45 9.86 -4.73
N PHE A 220 -32.02 9.98 -3.47
CA PHE A 220 -32.01 8.84 -2.53
C PHE A 220 -33.43 8.29 -2.25
N ARG A 221 -34.44 9.17 -2.14
CA ARG A 221 -35.85 8.77 -2.05
C ARG A 221 -36.39 8.14 -3.34
N GLY A 222 -35.85 8.53 -4.50
CA GLY A 222 -36.17 7.94 -5.81
C GLY A 222 -35.54 6.56 -5.99
N ALA A 223 -34.26 6.41 -5.65
CA ALA A 223 -33.53 5.16 -5.63
C ALA A 223 -34.18 4.14 -4.69
N SER A 224 -34.60 4.57 -3.49
CA SER A 224 -35.28 3.68 -2.55
C SER A 224 -36.52 3.01 -3.16
N LYS A 225 -37.29 3.77 -3.95
CA LYS A 225 -38.48 3.26 -4.67
C LYS A 225 -38.15 2.48 -5.94
N ALA A 226 -36.95 2.65 -6.51
CA ALA A 226 -36.52 1.96 -7.73
C ALA A 226 -35.88 0.60 -7.43
N PHE A 227 -35.12 0.49 -6.35
CA PHE A 227 -34.44 -0.74 -5.93
C PHE A 227 -35.24 -1.58 -4.91
N GLY A 228 -36.32 -1.03 -4.32
CA GLY A 228 -37.11 -1.74 -3.30
C GLY A 228 -36.40 -1.89 -1.95
N ARG A 229 -35.36 -1.08 -1.70
CA ARG A 229 -34.57 -1.03 -0.45
C ARG A 229 -34.64 0.38 0.11
N SER A 230 -34.74 0.56 1.42
CA SER A 230 -34.65 1.92 1.98
C SER A 230 -33.21 2.40 2.01
N PHE A 231 -32.96 3.65 1.59
CA PHE A 231 -31.68 4.35 1.79
C PHE A 231 -31.81 5.57 2.73
N CYS A 232 -32.98 5.81 3.33
CA CYS A 232 -33.26 7.03 4.11
C CYS A 232 -33.77 6.76 5.53
N GLU A 233 -34.83 5.97 5.66
CA GLU A 233 -35.52 5.72 6.93
C GLU A 233 -35.99 4.26 6.92
N ILE A 234 -35.76 3.50 8.00
CA ILE A 234 -36.39 2.19 8.17
C ILE A 234 -37.82 2.46 8.66
N GLU A 235 -38.81 2.10 7.84
CA GLU A 235 -40.21 2.44 8.13
C GLU A 235 -40.76 1.55 9.25
N GLY A 236 -40.71 2.07 10.48
CA GLY A 236 -41.10 1.37 11.69
C GLY A 236 -40.03 0.44 12.26
N ASP A 237 -38.77 0.89 12.33
CA ASP A 237 -37.65 0.15 12.95
C ASP A 237 -38.00 -0.43 14.34
N ALA A 238 -38.49 0.41 15.24
CA ALA A 238 -38.93 0.00 16.58
C ALA A 238 -40.14 -0.95 16.52
N GLU A 239 -41.14 -0.69 15.67
CA GLU A 239 -42.30 -1.55 15.48
C GLU A 239 -41.93 -2.94 14.91
N LEU A 240 -40.91 -3.02 14.05
CA LEU A 240 -40.42 -4.28 13.48
C LEU A 240 -39.63 -5.10 14.51
N LEU A 241 -38.82 -4.47 15.36
CA LEU A 241 -38.16 -5.13 16.49
C LEU A 241 -39.21 -5.63 17.51
N ALA A 242 -40.21 -4.82 17.84
CA ALA A 242 -41.33 -5.23 18.69
C ALA A 242 -42.12 -6.41 18.08
N ALA A 243 -42.32 -6.40 16.76
CA ALA A 243 -43.01 -7.49 16.04
C ALA A 243 -42.14 -8.76 15.84
N ALA A 244 -40.82 -8.66 16.02
CA ALA A 244 -39.94 -9.82 16.10
C ALA A 244 -40.01 -10.50 17.48
N GLY A 245 -40.23 -9.72 18.54
CA GLY A 245 -40.42 -10.20 19.92
C GLY A 245 -39.70 -9.38 20.99
N PHE A 246 -38.92 -8.37 20.60
CA PHE A 246 -38.15 -7.53 21.52
C PHE A 246 -39.02 -6.56 22.33
N VAL A 247 -38.55 -6.19 23.52
CA VAL A 247 -39.26 -5.32 24.48
C VAL A 247 -38.36 -4.19 25.01
N ASP A 248 -38.96 -3.22 25.71
CA ASP A 248 -38.29 -2.06 26.33
C ASP A 248 -37.33 -1.29 25.39
N LEU A 249 -37.80 -1.10 24.16
CA LEU A 249 -37.09 -0.42 23.06
C LEU A 249 -36.71 1.03 23.39
N GLN A 250 -35.44 1.34 23.21
CA GLN A 250 -34.86 2.67 23.25
C GLN A 250 -34.47 3.10 21.84
N VAL A 251 -34.85 4.31 21.44
CA VAL A 251 -34.51 4.92 20.15
C VAL A 251 -33.76 6.21 20.41
N THR A 252 -32.52 6.32 19.92
CA THR A 252 -31.66 7.50 20.09
C THR A 252 -31.30 8.10 18.73
N ASP A 253 -31.88 9.27 18.42
CA ASP A 253 -31.59 10.02 17.20
C ASP A 253 -30.46 11.04 17.44
N PHE A 254 -29.25 10.74 16.95
CA PHE A 254 -28.11 11.64 16.92
C PHE A 254 -28.17 12.55 15.70
N LYS A 255 -28.26 13.86 15.93
CA LYS A 255 -28.14 14.87 14.88
C LYS A 255 -26.69 15.31 14.73
N VAL A 256 -26.08 14.98 13.59
CA VAL A 256 -24.63 15.13 13.35
C VAL A 256 -24.39 16.14 12.22
N PRO A 257 -23.55 17.17 12.39
CA PRO A 257 -23.21 18.12 11.34
C PRO A 257 -22.33 17.47 10.26
N VAL A 258 -22.36 17.97 9.03
CA VAL A 258 -21.40 17.60 8.00
C VAL A 258 -20.49 18.79 7.71
N GLY A 259 -19.20 18.62 8.00
CA GLY A 259 -18.17 19.68 7.96
C GLY A 259 -17.97 20.41 9.31
N GLY A 260 -16.84 21.09 9.43
CA GLY A 260 -16.36 21.74 10.66
C GLY A 260 -17.06 23.04 11.08
N TRP A 261 -18.36 23.20 10.80
CA TRP A 261 -19.12 24.44 11.07
C TRP A 261 -19.80 24.46 12.44
N ALA A 262 -19.88 23.32 13.14
CA ALA A 262 -20.50 23.26 14.46
C ALA A 262 -19.70 24.05 15.52
N LYS A 263 -20.43 24.67 16.44
CA LYS A 263 -19.84 25.44 17.56
C LYS A 263 -19.32 24.55 18.68
N ASP A 264 -19.97 23.42 18.89
CA ASP A 264 -19.51 22.39 19.82
C ASP A 264 -18.27 21.68 19.24
N ALA A 265 -17.25 21.46 20.07
CA ALA A 265 -15.96 20.95 19.62
C ALA A 265 -16.01 19.48 19.20
N LYS A 266 -16.77 18.65 19.93
CA LYS A 266 -16.95 17.22 19.65
C LYS A 266 -17.70 17.05 18.32
N LEU A 267 -18.87 17.67 18.20
CA LEU A 267 -19.66 17.63 16.96
C LEU A 267 -18.93 18.25 15.77
N ARG A 268 -18.05 19.24 15.98
CA ARG A 268 -17.20 19.77 14.90
C ARG A 268 -16.24 18.71 14.37
N GLN A 269 -15.52 18.00 15.24
CA GLN A 269 -14.61 16.92 14.84
C GLN A 269 -15.37 15.76 14.18
N VAL A 270 -16.48 15.31 14.77
CA VAL A 270 -17.35 14.28 14.17
C VAL A 270 -17.80 14.72 12.77
N GLY A 271 -18.18 15.99 12.58
CA GLY A 271 -18.58 16.52 11.27
C GLY A 271 -17.43 16.66 10.27
N GLU A 272 -16.22 16.94 10.72
CA GLU A 272 -15.01 16.96 9.89
C GLU A 272 -14.68 15.55 9.37
N PHE A 273 -14.74 14.52 10.23
CA PHE A 273 -14.54 13.13 9.82
C PHE A 273 -15.70 12.58 8.98
N LEU A 274 -16.96 12.88 9.31
CA LEU A 274 -18.11 12.51 8.46
C LEU A 274 -18.02 13.17 7.07
N ARG A 275 -17.52 14.40 6.98
CA ARG A 275 -17.20 15.01 5.69
C ARG A 275 -16.05 14.29 4.99
N ALA A 276 -15.01 13.86 5.71
CA ALA A 276 -13.90 13.09 5.15
C ALA A 276 -14.36 11.72 4.59
N THR A 277 -15.20 10.96 5.31
CA THR A 277 -15.90 9.77 4.79
C THR A 277 -16.59 10.07 3.47
N MET A 278 -17.42 11.13 3.45
CA MET A 278 -18.19 11.48 2.24
C MET A 278 -17.29 11.92 1.09
N GLU A 279 -16.23 12.71 1.35
CA GLU A 279 -15.32 13.22 0.32
C GLU A 279 -14.35 12.14 -0.21
N ASN A 280 -13.94 11.17 0.62
CA ASN A 280 -13.01 10.12 0.21
C ASN A 280 -13.63 9.23 -0.86
N ASP A 281 -14.82 8.64 -0.62
CA ASP A 281 -15.55 7.86 -1.62
C ASP A 281 -16.92 8.41 -2.04
N LEU A 282 -16.88 9.64 -2.55
CA LEU A 282 -17.96 10.16 -3.40
C LEU A 282 -18.29 9.23 -4.59
N GLU A 283 -17.39 8.34 -5.02
CA GLU A 283 -17.54 7.55 -6.23
C GLU A 283 -18.22 6.19 -6.02
N GLY A 284 -18.17 5.58 -4.84
CA GLY A 284 -18.95 4.37 -4.53
C GLY A 284 -20.46 4.63 -4.65
N ASN A 285 -20.89 5.81 -4.19
CA ASN A 285 -22.26 6.32 -4.31
C ASN A 285 -22.78 6.49 -5.76
N ARG A 286 -21.90 6.39 -6.78
CA ARG A 286 -22.21 6.55 -8.21
C ARG A 286 -23.15 5.48 -8.76
N GLN A 287 -23.11 4.25 -8.20
CA GLN A 287 -23.88 3.09 -8.68
C GLN A 287 -25.37 3.12 -8.30
N ILE A 288 -25.80 4.02 -7.40
CA ILE A 288 -27.19 4.17 -6.95
C ILE A 288 -28.05 4.90 -8.03
N GLY A 289 -27.82 4.60 -9.32
CA GLY A 289 -28.51 5.17 -10.49
C GLY A 289 -28.25 6.65 -10.79
N CYS A 290 -27.44 7.36 -9.98
CA CYS A 290 -27.41 8.83 -9.93
C CYS A 290 -26.44 9.53 -10.91
N TRP A 291 -25.73 8.78 -11.75
CA TRP A 291 -24.59 9.24 -12.58
C TRP A 291 -24.77 10.62 -13.23
N GLN A 292 -25.82 10.83 -14.03
CA GLN A 292 -26.01 12.08 -14.79
C GLN A 292 -26.23 13.35 -13.94
N VAL A 293 -26.53 13.18 -12.65
CA VAL A 293 -26.80 14.28 -11.72
C VAL A 293 -25.65 14.46 -10.73
N TYR A 294 -25.01 13.37 -10.31
CA TYR A 294 -23.79 13.39 -9.52
C TYR A 294 -22.67 14.18 -10.21
N VAL A 295 -22.49 13.94 -11.52
CA VAL A 295 -21.62 14.70 -12.41
C VAL A 295 -21.92 16.21 -12.34
N LYS A 296 -23.18 16.63 -12.38
CA LYS A 296 -23.57 18.06 -12.30
C LYS A 296 -23.32 18.68 -10.92
N LEU A 297 -23.44 17.90 -9.84
CA LEU A 297 -23.21 18.35 -8.46
C LEU A 297 -21.72 18.60 -8.18
N ILE A 298 -20.85 17.73 -8.72
CA ILE A 298 -19.39 17.87 -8.65
C ILE A 298 -18.92 19.03 -9.56
N GLU A 299 -19.37 19.09 -10.81
CA GLU A 299 -18.99 20.12 -11.79
C GLU A 299 -19.24 21.57 -11.34
N ASN A 300 -20.24 21.80 -10.47
CA ASN A 300 -20.62 23.13 -10.00
C ASN A 300 -20.07 23.50 -8.61
N ARG A 301 -19.24 22.66 -7.97
CA ARG A 301 -18.84 22.75 -6.54
C ARG A 301 -20.02 22.79 -5.55
N LEU A 302 -21.25 22.55 -6.01
CA LEU A 302 -22.46 22.67 -5.22
C LEU A 302 -22.50 21.67 -4.06
N LEU A 303 -21.94 20.47 -4.25
CA LEU A 303 -21.83 19.49 -3.18
C LEU A 303 -20.94 19.99 -2.03
N GLN A 304 -19.80 20.62 -2.33
CA GLN A 304 -18.90 21.19 -1.31
C GLN A 304 -19.57 22.32 -0.50
N HIS A 305 -20.45 23.11 -1.11
CA HIS A 305 -21.27 24.07 -0.35
C HIS A 305 -22.37 23.41 0.51
N CYS A 306 -22.81 22.20 0.18
CA CYS A 306 -23.73 21.43 1.03
C CYS A 306 -23.01 20.82 2.24
N LEU A 307 -21.78 20.34 2.05
CA LEU A 307 -20.90 19.78 3.09
C LEU A 307 -20.33 20.84 4.08
N LEU A 308 -20.99 22.00 4.22
CA LEU A 308 -20.58 23.11 5.07
C LEU A 308 -21.69 23.67 5.98
N TYR A 309 -22.96 23.24 5.83
CA TYR A 309 -24.10 23.83 6.56
C TYR A 309 -25.24 22.86 6.92
N PHE A 310 -25.12 21.56 6.60
CA PHE A 310 -26.22 20.60 6.75
C PHE A 310 -25.89 19.43 7.69
N ASN A 311 -26.94 18.85 8.26
CA ASN A 311 -26.89 17.75 9.22
C ASN A 311 -27.33 16.42 8.58
N LYS A 312 -26.83 15.32 9.15
CA LYS A 312 -27.40 13.97 9.08
C LYS A 312 -28.16 13.65 10.37
N ILE A 313 -29.03 12.66 10.30
CA ILE A 313 -29.59 11.98 11.47
C ILE A 313 -29.03 10.56 11.44
N PHE A 314 -28.45 10.12 12.54
CA PHE A 314 -28.12 8.73 12.82
C PHE A 314 -29.07 8.23 13.89
N ARG A 315 -29.61 7.04 13.70
CA ARG A 315 -30.49 6.38 14.66
C ARG A 315 -29.79 5.17 15.25
N ILE A 316 -29.88 5.02 16.56
CA ILE A 316 -29.55 3.80 17.27
C ILE A 316 -30.82 3.26 17.92
N VAL A 317 -31.13 1.99 17.68
CA VAL A 317 -32.26 1.29 18.34
C VAL A 317 -31.75 0.08 19.10
N THR A 318 -32.11 -0.02 20.39
CA THR A 318 -31.76 -1.14 21.29
C THR A 318 -32.96 -1.58 22.13
N PRO A 319 -33.23 -2.90 22.28
CA PRO A 319 -34.17 -3.44 23.26
C PRO A 319 -33.46 -3.96 24.52
N ASP A 320 -34.24 -4.26 25.56
CA ASP A 320 -33.80 -5.00 26.76
C ASP A 320 -34.60 -6.31 26.83
N ALA A 321 -33.99 -7.45 26.49
CA ALA A 321 -34.69 -8.73 26.44
C ALA A 321 -34.89 -9.40 27.80
N THR A 322 -34.66 -8.74 28.94
CA THR A 322 -34.85 -9.35 30.28
C THR A 322 -36.32 -9.59 30.66
N LYS A 323 -37.29 -9.22 29.81
CA LYS A 323 -38.74 -9.22 30.12
C LYS A 323 -39.61 -9.86 29.01
N VAL A 324 -39.15 -10.97 28.42
CA VAL A 324 -39.90 -11.71 27.38
C VAL A 324 -41.24 -12.25 27.92
N ASN A 325 -42.29 -12.17 27.10
CA ASN A 325 -43.65 -12.60 27.42
C ASN A 325 -44.10 -13.73 26.49
N TYR A 326 -43.79 -14.97 26.86
CA TYR A 326 -43.91 -16.16 25.99
C TYR A 326 -45.35 -16.63 25.72
N PRO A 327 -45.72 -16.86 24.43
CA PRO A 327 -46.83 -17.74 24.06
C PRO A 327 -46.36 -19.21 24.06
N ASN A 328 -47.09 -20.09 24.77
CA ASN A 328 -46.69 -21.48 24.99
C ASN A 328 -46.44 -22.31 23.71
N LEU A 329 -45.30 -23.01 23.67
CA LEU A 329 -45.08 -24.26 22.91
C LEU A 329 -44.39 -25.26 23.85
N GLU A 330 -44.74 -26.56 23.76
CA GLU A 330 -44.37 -27.57 24.76
C GLU A 330 -43.09 -28.37 24.39
N PRO A 331 -42.26 -28.81 25.37
CA PRO A 331 -40.98 -29.49 25.14
C PRO A 331 -41.07 -31.04 25.15
N VAL A 332 -39.98 -31.69 24.73
CA VAL A 332 -39.71 -33.15 24.81
C VAL A 332 -38.23 -33.37 25.19
N SER A 333 -37.88 -34.47 25.87
CA SER A 333 -36.74 -34.54 26.84
C SER A 333 -35.79 -35.77 26.75
N ASP A 334 -34.51 -35.50 27.02
CA ASP A 334 -33.47 -36.20 27.83
C ASP A 334 -33.05 -37.69 27.64
N GLY A 335 -31.73 -37.94 27.83
CA GLY A 335 -31.03 -39.19 28.23
C GLY A 335 -30.08 -39.77 27.16
N GLY A 336 -28.80 -40.13 27.41
CA GLY A 336 -27.99 -40.38 28.63
C GLY A 336 -27.35 -41.81 28.63
N ASN A 337 -26.17 -42.16 29.16
CA ASN A 337 -25.11 -41.52 29.98
C ASN A 337 -23.80 -42.40 29.95
N GLY A 338 -22.57 -41.85 30.04
CA GLY A 338 -21.36 -42.62 30.47
C GLY A 338 -19.95 -42.24 29.95
N LEU A 339 -18.93 -42.20 30.84
CA LEU A 339 -17.52 -41.82 30.55
C LEU A 339 -16.56 -42.99 30.23
N CYS A 340 -15.42 -42.69 29.59
CA CYS A 340 -14.13 -43.34 29.88
C CYS A 340 -12.90 -42.48 29.45
N THR A 341 -11.97 -42.20 30.37
CA THR A 341 -10.86 -41.22 30.20
C THR A 341 -9.62 -41.77 29.48
N ALA A 342 -9.13 -41.12 28.42
CA ALA A 342 -7.81 -41.42 27.83
C ALA A 342 -7.15 -40.29 26.99
N GLY A 343 -6.40 -39.39 27.64
CA GLY A 343 -5.19 -38.78 27.06
C GLY A 343 -5.30 -37.46 26.27
N LEU A 344 -4.98 -36.34 26.94
CA LEU A 344 -4.58 -35.06 26.30
C LEU A 344 -3.24 -35.20 25.54
N ARG A 345 -3.16 -34.68 24.31
CA ARG A 345 -1.91 -34.33 23.59
C ARG A 345 -2.12 -33.18 22.60
N GLU A 346 -1.04 -32.46 22.29
CA GLU A 346 -1.04 -31.21 21.51
C GLU A 346 -1.30 -31.39 20.01
N LEU A 347 -1.77 -30.33 19.34
CA LEU A 347 -1.98 -30.26 17.88
C LEU A 347 -1.27 -29.07 17.22
N ALA A 348 0.04 -28.98 17.42
CA ALA A 348 0.92 -28.56 16.33
C ALA A 348 1.37 -29.84 15.60
N GLN A 349 1.28 -29.92 14.27
CA GLN A 349 1.82 -31.08 13.55
C GLN A 349 3.34 -31.14 13.79
N PRO A 350 3.88 -32.19 14.43
CA PRO A 350 5.30 -32.23 14.79
C PRO A 350 6.15 -32.28 13.52
N TYR A 351 7.17 -31.43 13.47
CA TYR A 351 8.02 -31.30 12.28
C TYR A 351 8.62 -32.68 11.91
N PRO A 352 8.40 -33.18 10.69
CA PRO A 352 8.66 -34.57 10.33
C PRO A 352 10.14 -34.90 10.15
N GLY A 353 11.00 -33.89 9.93
CA GLY A 353 12.43 -34.10 9.71
C GLY A 353 13.22 -34.26 11.03
N PRO A 354 14.29 -35.07 11.04
CA PRO A 354 15.16 -35.17 12.22
C PRO A 354 15.88 -33.83 12.51
N PRO A 355 16.32 -33.59 13.76
CA PRO A 355 17.10 -32.41 14.11
C PRO A 355 18.46 -32.39 13.39
N LEU A 356 18.96 -31.21 13.06
CA LEU A 356 20.20 -31.04 12.29
C LEU A 356 21.45 -31.45 13.11
N PRO A 357 22.35 -32.31 12.57
CA PRO A 357 23.54 -32.77 13.29
C PRO A 357 24.59 -31.68 13.58
N SER A 358 24.61 -30.59 12.81
CA SER A 358 25.49 -29.44 13.07
C SER A 358 24.97 -28.16 12.39
N PRO A 359 25.51 -26.98 12.78
CA PRO A 359 25.30 -25.71 12.09
C PRO A 359 25.67 -25.65 10.59
N SER A 360 26.28 -26.70 10.01
CA SER A 360 26.53 -26.78 8.56
C SER A 360 25.76 -27.90 7.86
N HIS A 361 24.66 -28.36 8.47
CA HIS A 361 23.70 -29.25 7.83
C HIS A 361 22.47 -28.49 7.34
N ILE A 362 21.91 -28.98 6.23
CA ILE A 362 20.63 -28.56 5.65
C ILE A 362 19.80 -29.82 5.36
N ARG A 363 18.50 -29.68 5.16
CA ARG A 363 17.65 -30.76 4.65
C ARG A 363 17.35 -30.53 3.17
N LEU A 364 17.29 -31.62 2.40
CA LEU A 364 16.91 -31.62 0.99
C LEU A 364 15.67 -32.51 0.81
N ILE A 365 14.81 -32.11 -0.12
CA ILE A 365 13.53 -32.73 -0.46
C ILE A 365 13.72 -33.55 -1.74
N CYS A 366 13.75 -34.87 -1.61
CA CYS A 366 13.72 -35.80 -2.74
C CYS A 366 12.28 -36.01 -3.21
N LEU A 367 11.80 -35.12 -4.07
CA LEU A 367 10.48 -35.17 -4.71
C LEU A 367 10.41 -36.35 -5.68
N ARG A 368 9.59 -37.36 -5.35
CA ARG A 368 9.47 -38.61 -6.12
C ARG A 368 8.66 -38.39 -7.42
N PRO A 369 8.98 -39.12 -8.51
CA PRO A 369 8.26 -38.97 -9.77
C PRO A 369 6.82 -39.47 -9.70
N GLY A 370 5.92 -38.86 -10.48
CA GLY A 370 4.52 -39.28 -10.55
C GLY A 370 3.69 -38.52 -11.58
N THR A 371 2.48 -39.02 -11.82
CA THR A 371 1.45 -38.38 -12.67
C THR A 371 0.06 -38.41 -12.03
N ASP A 372 -0.05 -39.01 -10.85
CA ASP A 372 -1.19 -39.03 -9.95
C ASP A 372 -1.25 -37.76 -9.10
N GLU A 373 -2.37 -37.51 -8.42
CA GLU A 373 -2.53 -36.34 -7.55
C GLU A 373 -1.69 -36.39 -6.26
N GLY A 374 -1.21 -37.58 -5.86
CA GLY A 374 -0.37 -37.74 -4.68
C GLY A 374 1.04 -37.17 -4.85
N ILE A 375 1.39 -36.18 -4.04
CA ILE A 375 2.78 -35.73 -3.89
C ILE A 375 3.47 -36.56 -2.81
N TYR A 376 4.67 -37.08 -3.15
CA TYR A 376 5.50 -37.91 -2.29
C TYR A 376 6.92 -37.34 -2.21
N CYS A 377 7.38 -37.07 -0.99
CA CYS A 377 8.68 -36.47 -0.69
C CYS A 377 9.48 -37.34 0.28
N GLU A 378 10.81 -37.22 0.24
CA GLU A 378 11.71 -37.82 1.24
C GLU A 378 12.68 -36.74 1.73
N LEU A 379 12.74 -36.51 3.05
CA LEU A 379 13.69 -35.60 3.68
C LEU A 379 15.05 -36.29 3.89
N MET A 380 16.07 -35.76 3.23
CA MET A 380 17.47 -36.16 3.35
C MET A 380 18.25 -35.09 4.12
N VAL A 381 19.10 -35.49 5.08
CA VAL A 381 19.99 -34.54 5.78
C VAL A 381 21.37 -34.60 5.17
N VAL A 382 21.92 -33.44 4.77
CA VAL A 382 23.24 -33.33 4.14
C VAL A 382 24.05 -32.20 4.77
N SER A 383 25.38 -32.29 4.73
CA SER A 383 26.23 -31.13 5.03
C SER A 383 26.35 -30.25 3.79
N ILE A 384 26.16 -28.95 3.95
CA ILE A 384 26.41 -27.98 2.88
C ILE A 384 27.91 -27.80 2.60
N ASP A 385 28.79 -28.25 3.50
CA ASP A 385 30.25 -28.24 3.28
C ASP A 385 30.70 -29.32 2.28
N SER A 386 29.88 -30.34 2.02
CA SER A 386 30.18 -31.37 1.00
C SER A 386 29.75 -30.98 -0.43
N ALA A 387 29.26 -29.75 -0.63
CA ALA A 387 28.74 -29.24 -1.92
C ALA A 387 27.78 -30.23 -2.62
N PRO A 388 26.67 -30.63 -1.97
CA PRO A 388 25.69 -31.54 -2.57
C PRO A 388 25.04 -30.90 -3.80
N SER A 389 24.62 -31.72 -4.78
CA SER A 389 23.90 -31.25 -5.97
C SER A 389 22.39 -31.27 -5.73
N TYR A 390 21.77 -30.09 -5.80
CA TYR A 390 20.33 -29.85 -5.63
C TYR A 390 19.93 -28.58 -6.39
N GLU A 391 18.64 -28.41 -6.62
CA GLU A 391 18.05 -27.15 -7.12
C GLU A 391 17.40 -26.42 -5.93
N ALA A 392 17.41 -25.08 -5.90
CA ALA A 392 16.73 -24.32 -4.83
C ALA A 392 15.46 -23.66 -5.37
N LEU A 393 14.33 -23.83 -4.68
CA LEU A 393 13.07 -23.18 -5.02
C LEU A 393 13.08 -21.71 -4.54
N SER A 394 12.60 -20.82 -5.41
CA SER A 394 12.37 -19.41 -5.13
C SER A 394 10.91 -19.12 -5.48
N TYR A 395 10.06 -18.91 -4.49
CA TYR A 395 8.61 -18.81 -4.66
C TYR A 395 7.97 -17.99 -3.52
N THR A 396 6.74 -17.55 -3.73
CA THR A 396 5.91 -16.96 -2.67
C THR A 396 5.23 -18.08 -1.90
N TRP A 397 5.25 -18.09 -0.56
CA TRP A 397 4.60 -19.16 0.20
C TRP A 397 3.08 -19.20 -0.04
N GLY A 398 2.46 -18.04 -0.26
CA GLY A 398 1.00 -17.91 -0.39
C GLY A 398 0.32 -17.81 0.97
N ASP A 399 -0.97 -18.07 0.98
CA ASP A 399 -1.80 -18.03 2.18
C ASP A 399 -1.47 -19.22 3.12
N PRO A 400 -1.11 -18.99 4.41
CA PRO A 400 -0.81 -20.04 5.37
C PRO A 400 -2.05 -20.82 5.84
N SER A 401 -3.27 -20.28 5.68
CA SER A 401 -4.52 -20.96 6.03
C SER A 401 -4.96 -21.98 4.97
N ILE A 402 -4.60 -21.75 3.70
CA ILE A 402 -4.97 -22.61 2.57
C ILE A 402 -3.91 -23.69 2.37
N THR A 403 -3.99 -24.76 3.14
CA THR A 403 -3.03 -25.89 3.07
C THR A 403 -3.55 -27.12 2.33
N GLU A 404 -2.66 -27.80 1.61
CA GLU A 404 -2.85 -29.12 1.03
C GLU A 404 -1.87 -30.14 1.66
N THR A 405 -2.19 -31.43 1.58
CA THR A 405 -1.41 -32.49 2.25
C THR A 405 -0.43 -33.16 1.29
N ILE A 406 0.85 -33.23 1.68
CA ILE A 406 1.85 -34.08 1.04
C ILE A 406 2.18 -35.31 1.89
N ASN A 407 2.61 -36.39 1.23
CA ASN A 407 3.10 -37.59 1.89
C ASN A 407 4.63 -37.51 1.98
N MET A 408 5.21 -37.73 3.16
CA MET A 408 6.63 -37.51 3.40
C MET A 408 7.26 -38.62 4.25
N THR A 409 8.43 -39.10 3.82
CA THR A 409 9.31 -39.96 4.62
C THR A 409 10.57 -39.20 5.05
N THR A 410 11.31 -39.78 5.99
CA THR A 410 12.69 -39.35 6.32
C THR A 410 13.69 -40.42 5.89
N GLN A 411 14.89 -40.01 5.48
CA GLN A 411 15.97 -40.90 5.08
C GLN A 411 16.22 -42.00 6.13
N GLY A 412 16.01 -43.27 5.75
CA GLY A 412 16.16 -44.43 6.63
C GLY A 412 14.92 -44.84 7.42
N SER A 413 13.78 -44.17 7.25
CA SER A 413 12.47 -44.56 7.79
C SER A 413 11.54 -45.04 6.66
N GLU A 414 10.90 -46.19 6.86
CA GLU A 414 9.78 -46.65 6.01
C GLU A 414 8.44 -46.04 6.43
N THR A 415 8.42 -45.24 7.51
CA THR A 415 7.19 -44.61 8.02
C THR A 415 6.84 -43.40 7.16
N MET A 416 5.67 -43.45 6.52
CA MET A 416 5.09 -42.31 5.82
C MET A 416 4.31 -41.42 6.80
N GLN A 417 4.65 -40.15 6.88
CA GLN A 417 3.90 -39.12 7.61
C GLN A 417 3.19 -38.21 6.61
N GLN A 418 1.95 -37.82 6.91
CA GLN A 418 1.26 -36.74 6.21
C GLN A 418 1.68 -35.40 6.80
N PHE A 419 1.95 -34.41 5.93
CA PHE A 419 2.39 -33.08 6.33
C PHE A 419 1.66 -32.02 5.50
N SER A 420 1.19 -30.97 6.17
CA SER A 420 0.47 -29.85 5.55
C SER A 420 1.43 -28.80 4.97
N VAL A 421 1.21 -28.37 3.74
CA VAL A 421 1.93 -27.28 3.07
C VAL A 421 0.95 -26.28 2.46
N THR A 422 1.35 -25.03 2.30
CA THR A 422 0.52 -24.04 1.57
C THR A 422 0.21 -24.51 0.15
N SER A 423 -0.99 -24.20 -0.37
CA SER A 423 -1.40 -24.63 -1.72
C SER A 423 -0.45 -24.13 -2.81
N ASN A 424 0.16 -22.93 -2.68
CA ASN A 424 1.16 -22.48 -3.66
C ASN A 424 2.48 -23.30 -3.60
N CYS A 425 2.86 -23.85 -2.44
CA CYS A 425 3.93 -24.83 -2.34
C CYS A 425 3.51 -26.18 -2.97
N PHE A 426 2.25 -26.59 -2.80
CA PHE A 426 1.71 -27.79 -3.43
C PHE A 426 1.68 -27.67 -4.97
N SER A 427 1.16 -26.57 -5.54
CA SER A 427 1.24 -26.29 -6.98
C SER A 427 2.68 -26.25 -7.48
N ALA A 428 3.61 -25.63 -6.74
CA ALA A 428 5.04 -25.65 -7.09
C ALA A 428 5.60 -27.09 -7.16
N LEU A 429 5.37 -27.90 -6.12
CA LEU A 429 5.78 -29.32 -6.10
C LEU A 429 5.15 -30.10 -7.25
N LYS A 430 3.84 -29.95 -7.48
CA LYS A 430 3.08 -30.62 -8.55
C LYS A 430 3.59 -30.24 -9.94
N ARG A 431 3.93 -28.96 -10.17
CA ARG A 431 4.47 -28.44 -11.44
C ARG A 431 5.93 -28.83 -11.68
N LEU A 432 6.72 -29.00 -10.63
CA LEU A 432 8.16 -29.30 -10.70
C LEU A 432 8.48 -30.81 -10.66
N ARG A 433 7.55 -31.65 -10.21
CA ARG A 433 7.67 -33.12 -10.22
C ARG A 433 7.81 -33.66 -11.64
N TYR A 434 8.90 -34.38 -11.91
CA TYR A 434 9.06 -35.12 -13.17
C TYR A 434 8.21 -36.40 -13.19
N LYS A 435 7.98 -36.95 -14.39
CA LYS A 435 7.13 -38.14 -14.57
C LYS A 435 7.88 -39.46 -14.40
N ASP A 436 9.21 -39.42 -14.48
CA ASP A 436 10.10 -40.57 -14.69
C ASP A 436 11.29 -40.63 -13.72
N ARG A 437 11.67 -39.51 -13.10
CA ARG A 437 12.86 -39.38 -12.22
C ARG A 437 12.61 -38.53 -10.98
N THR A 438 13.28 -38.85 -9.87
CA THR A 438 13.29 -38.00 -8.65
C THR A 438 13.91 -36.63 -8.96
N ARG A 439 13.39 -35.57 -8.35
CA ARG A 439 14.00 -34.23 -8.33
C ARG A 439 14.48 -33.91 -6.91
N VAL A 440 15.67 -33.32 -6.76
CA VAL A 440 16.24 -32.98 -5.44
C VAL A 440 16.18 -31.47 -5.26
N LEU A 441 15.33 -31.02 -4.35
CA LEU A 441 15.02 -29.62 -4.13
C LEU A 441 15.45 -29.17 -2.72
N TRP A 442 15.87 -27.92 -2.58
CA TRP A 442 15.80 -27.19 -1.31
C TRP A 442 14.58 -26.27 -1.35
N ILE A 443 13.75 -26.33 -0.32
CA ILE A 443 12.51 -25.55 -0.17
C ILE A 443 12.46 -25.12 1.30
N ASP A 444 12.55 -23.84 1.58
CA ASP A 444 12.57 -23.24 2.93
C ASP A 444 11.44 -23.74 3.85
N ALA A 445 10.19 -23.76 3.36
CA ALA A 445 9.00 -24.20 4.09
C ALA A 445 9.00 -25.70 4.46
N LEU A 446 9.90 -26.51 3.87
CA LEU A 446 10.04 -27.95 4.13
C LEU A 446 11.39 -28.32 4.74
N ALA A 447 12.46 -27.61 4.39
CA ALA A 447 13.83 -27.92 4.78
C ALA A 447 14.18 -27.41 6.20
N ILE A 448 13.47 -26.39 6.66
CA ILE A 448 13.67 -25.70 7.95
C ILE A 448 12.50 -26.04 8.87
N ASP A 449 12.78 -26.37 10.14
CA ASP A 449 11.75 -26.42 11.18
C ASP A 449 11.32 -24.98 11.53
N GLN A 450 10.17 -24.57 11.00
CA GLN A 450 9.64 -23.21 11.18
C GLN A 450 9.13 -22.95 12.61
N SER A 451 8.88 -23.99 13.41
CA SER A 451 8.53 -23.86 14.83
C SER A 451 9.75 -23.52 15.70
N ASN A 452 10.94 -23.95 15.25
CA ASN A 452 12.19 -23.78 15.97
C ASN A 452 12.90 -22.49 15.55
N VAL A 453 12.60 -21.39 16.26
CA VAL A 453 13.20 -20.06 16.01
C VAL A 453 14.74 -20.08 15.97
N ASN A 454 15.39 -20.94 16.76
CA ASN A 454 16.85 -21.07 16.73
C ASN A 454 17.35 -21.75 15.46
N GLU A 455 16.70 -22.83 15.01
CA GLU A 455 17.02 -23.47 13.73
C GLU A 455 16.72 -22.52 12.56
N ARG A 456 15.55 -21.86 12.56
CA ARG A 456 15.15 -20.91 11.52
C ARG A 456 16.15 -19.76 11.36
N ASN A 457 16.49 -19.07 12.46
CA ASN A 457 17.46 -17.98 12.43
C ASN A 457 18.85 -18.45 11.96
N HIS A 458 19.23 -19.69 12.31
CA HIS A 458 20.48 -20.28 11.86
C HIS A 458 20.45 -20.64 10.36
N GLN A 459 19.39 -21.26 9.86
CA GLN A 459 19.23 -21.59 8.44
C GLN A 459 19.13 -20.34 7.57
N VAL A 460 18.50 -19.26 8.04
CA VAL A 460 18.52 -17.94 7.38
C VAL A 460 19.96 -17.44 7.19
N SER A 461 20.85 -17.65 8.18
CA SER A 461 22.28 -17.31 8.04
C SER A 461 23.03 -18.13 6.99
N LEU A 462 22.47 -19.27 6.55
CA LEU A 462 23.02 -20.13 5.51
C LEU A 462 22.43 -19.84 4.12
N MET A 463 21.33 -19.09 3.98
CA MET A 463 20.63 -18.91 2.69
C MET A 463 21.55 -18.45 1.56
N SER A 464 22.50 -17.55 1.83
CA SER A 464 23.46 -17.10 0.84
C SER A 464 24.34 -18.22 0.28
N LYS A 465 24.74 -19.17 1.13
CA LYS A 465 25.49 -20.37 0.75
C LYS A 465 24.59 -21.41 0.07
N ILE A 466 23.30 -21.46 0.44
CA ILE A 466 22.31 -22.35 -0.18
C ILE A 466 22.04 -21.93 -1.63
N TYR A 467 21.66 -20.67 -1.86
CA TYR A 467 21.34 -20.19 -3.20
C TYR A 467 22.58 -20.04 -4.12
N SER A 468 23.79 -19.87 -3.57
CA SER A 468 25.04 -19.87 -4.38
C SER A 468 25.62 -21.26 -4.68
N GLN A 469 25.22 -22.31 -3.94
CA GLN A 469 25.63 -23.69 -4.22
C GLN A 469 24.56 -24.52 -4.94
N ALA A 470 23.31 -24.05 -5.02
CA ALA A 470 22.27 -24.65 -5.84
C ALA A 470 22.72 -24.74 -7.31
N ALA A 471 22.52 -25.90 -7.93
CA ALA A 471 22.89 -26.14 -9.33
C ALA A 471 22.03 -25.32 -10.31
N VAL A 472 20.77 -25.07 -9.93
CA VAL A 472 19.82 -24.15 -10.58
C VAL A 472 18.94 -23.54 -9.48
N VAL A 473 18.61 -22.25 -9.59
CA VAL A 473 17.50 -21.64 -8.85
C VAL A 473 16.23 -21.68 -9.69
N VAL A 474 15.21 -22.31 -9.14
CA VAL A 474 13.91 -22.52 -9.77
C VAL A 474 12.98 -21.43 -9.25
N VAL A 475 12.73 -20.41 -10.07
CA VAL A 475 11.78 -19.35 -9.75
C VAL A 475 10.37 -19.83 -10.14
N TYR A 476 9.44 -19.91 -9.19
CA TYR A 476 8.04 -20.25 -9.46
C TYR A 476 7.14 -19.07 -9.12
N LEU A 477 6.54 -18.47 -10.16
CA LEU A 477 5.71 -17.27 -10.07
C LEU A 477 4.23 -17.57 -9.72
N GLY A 478 3.87 -18.82 -9.40
CA GLY A 478 2.48 -19.27 -9.29
C GLY A 478 1.87 -19.69 -10.64
N ASP A 479 0.61 -20.09 -10.62
CA ASP A 479 -0.09 -20.65 -11.79
C ASP A 479 -0.49 -19.60 -12.85
N ALA A 480 -0.97 -20.07 -14.01
CA ALA A 480 -1.31 -19.24 -15.16
C ALA A 480 -2.50 -18.32 -14.86
N ALA A 481 -2.28 -17.01 -14.85
CA ALA A 481 -3.28 -16.00 -14.47
C ALA A 481 -2.95 -14.62 -15.03
N GLY A 482 -3.98 -13.80 -15.29
CA GLY A 482 -3.81 -12.42 -15.75
C GLY A 482 -3.21 -12.27 -17.15
N ASN A 483 -3.36 -13.29 -18.01
CA ASN A 483 -2.68 -13.43 -19.31
C ASN A 483 -1.15 -13.57 -19.22
N SER A 484 -0.63 -14.16 -18.13
CA SER A 484 0.80 -14.53 -17.95
C SER A 484 1.42 -15.15 -19.20
N ASP A 485 0.70 -16.06 -19.84
CA ASP A 485 1.18 -16.86 -20.95
C ASP A 485 1.49 -16.00 -22.18
N LEU A 486 0.64 -15.02 -22.48
CA LEU A 486 0.85 -14.03 -23.55
C LEU A 486 2.07 -13.14 -23.26
N ALA A 487 2.28 -12.77 -21.99
CA ALA A 487 3.45 -12.01 -21.58
C ALA A 487 4.75 -12.82 -21.74
N ILE A 488 4.74 -14.10 -21.33
CA ILE A 488 5.89 -15.00 -21.42
C ILE A 488 6.20 -15.37 -22.87
N GLU A 489 5.18 -15.64 -23.70
CA GLU A 489 5.34 -15.87 -25.14
C GLU A 489 5.98 -14.67 -25.84
N PHE A 490 5.62 -13.44 -25.45
CA PHE A 490 6.26 -12.23 -25.99
C PHE A 490 7.70 -12.02 -25.49
N ILE A 491 7.99 -12.32 -24.22
CA ILE A 491 9.37 -12.29 -23.68
C ILE A 491 10.25 -13.32 -24.41
N MET A 492 9.72 -14.52 -24.69
CA MET A 492 10.39 -15.54 -25.51
C MET A 492 10.54 -15.13 -26.98
N GLU A 493 9.54 -14.49 -27.59
CA GLU A 493 9.65 -13.95 -28.96
C GLU A 493 10.72 -12.84 -29.05
N CYS A 494 10.96 -12.09 -27.97
CA CYS A 494 12.06 -11.13 -27.87
C CYS A 494 13.45 -11.80 -27.68
N TYR A 495 13.50 -13.10 -27.34
CA TYR A 495 14.72 -13.88 -27.14
C TYR A 495 15.08 -14.74 -28.35
N ASP A 496 14.12 -15.49 -28.89
CA ASP A 496 14.26 -16.35 -30.08
C ASP A 496 13.10 -16.08 -31.08
N PRO A 497 13.23 -15.04 -31.92
CA PRO A 497 12.15 -14.62 -32.83
C PRO A 497 12.00 -15.61 -33.99
N SER A 498 10.87 -16.32 -34.03
CA SER A 498 10.57 -17.29 -35.08
C SER A 498 10.59 -16.68 -36.50
N PRO A 499 11.09 -17.39 -37.54
CA PRO A 499 11.20 -16.86 -38.91
C PRO A 499 9.88 -16.42 -39.56
N ASN A 500 8.73 -16.86 -39.03
CA ASN A 500 7.40 -16.54 -39.54
C ASN A 500 6.72 -15.38 -38.78
N THR A 501 7.43 -14.71 -37.87
CA THR A 501 6.84 -13.68 -37.00
C THR A 501 6.55 -12.38 -37.76
N THR A 502 5.32 -11.87 -37.61
CA THR A 502 4.92 -10.52 -38.04
C THR A 502 4.95 -9.51 -36.89
N SER A 503 5.62 -9.89 -35.79
CA SER A 503 5.52 -9.30 -34.46
C SER A 503 6.65 -8.32 -34.11
N LEU A 504 7.68 -8.18 -34.96
CA LEU A 504 8.79 -7.21 -34.81
C LEU A 504 8.38 -5.73 -35.00
N SER A 505 7.21 -5.37 -34.49
CA SER A 505 6.70 -4.02 -34.37
C SER A 505 5.97 -3.91 -33.03
N PHE A 506 6.63 -3.25 -32.07
CA PHE A 506 6.12 -2.52 -30.90
C PHE A 506 4.74 -2.96 -30.34
N PRO A 507 4.63 -3.40 -29.07
CA PRO A 507 3.46 -4.12 -28.53
C PRO A 507 2.12 -3.49 -28.93
N LYS A 508 1.45 -4.15 -29.88
CA LYS A 508 0.37 -3.57 -30.69
C LYS A 508 -0.99 -3.50 -29.99
N SER A 509 -1.09 -3.97 -28.75
CA SER A 509 -2.34 -4.06 -28.01
C SER A 509 -2.14 -3.75 -26.53
N ASP A 510 -3.12 -3.04 -25.96
CA ASP A 510 -3.20 -2.80 -24.52
C ASP A 510 -3.30 -4.11 -23.72
N ILE A 511 -3.82 -5.17 -24.35
CA ILE A 511 -3.91 -6.52 -23.76
C ILE A 511 -2.52 -7.08 -23.45
N LEU A 512 -1.55 -6.96 -24.37
CA LEU A 512 -0.17 -7.39 -24.13
C LEU A 512 0.52 -6.50 -23.09
N MET A 513 0.33 -5.18 -23.15
CA MET A 513 0.88 -4.26 -22.16
C MET A 513 0.32 -4.52 -20.76
N GLN A 514 -0.96 -4.89 -20.64
CA GLN A 514 -1.57 -5.26 -19.36
C GLN A 514 -1.15 -6.67 -18.91
N ALA A 515 -0.96 -7.63 -19.83
CA ALA A 515 -0.40 -8.94 -19.51
C ALA A 515 1.02 -8.82 -18.90
N LEU A 516 1.89 -8.01 -19.51
CA LEU A 516 3.22 -7.71 -18.98
C LEU A 516 3.15 -7.06 -17.59
N ARG A 517 2.26 -6.07 -17.39
CA ARG A 517 2.03 -5.48 -16.06
C ARG A 517 1.57 -6.52 -15.04
N ASN A 518 0.59 -7.35 -15.38
CA ASN A 518 0.07 -8.39 -14.49
C ASN A 518 1.15 -9.41 -14.11
N LEU A 519 2.04 -9.78 -15.03
CA LEU A 519 3.16 -10.67 -14.77
C LEU A 519 4.16 -10.04 -13.78
N PHE A 520 4.60 -8.81 -14.04
CA PHE A 520 5.60 -8.12 -13.22
C PHE A 520 5.07 -7.54 -11.89
N LEU A 521 3.75 -7.52 -11.69
CA LEU A 521 3.09 -7.20 -10.42
C LEU A 521 2.85 -8.42 -9.51
N ARG A 522 3.27 -9.64 -9.91
CA ARG A 522 3.15 -10.83 -9.05
C ARG A 522 4.03 -10.68 -7.79
N PRO A 523 3.57 -11.09 -6.59
CA PRO A 523 4.23 -10.74 -5.32
C PRO A 523 5.69 -11.22 -5.18
N TRP A 524 6.08 -12.28 -5.91
CA TRP A 524 7.48 -12.75 -5.97
C TRP A 524 8.43 -11.62 -6.41
N PHE A 525 8.06 -10.83 -7.42
CA PHE A 525 8.87 -9.71 -7.91
C PHE A 525 9.02 -8.56 -6.91
N THR A 526 8.20 -8.53 -5.86
CA THR A 526 8.23 -7.51 -4.81
C THR A 526 8.86 -7.99 -3.51
N MET A 527 9.25 -9.26 -3.34
CA MET A 527 9.93 -9.71 -2.12
C MET A 527 11.37 -9.18 -2.04
N VAL A 528 11.88 -8.84 -0.85
CA VAL A 528 13.29 -8.42 -0.69
C VAL A 528 14.25 -9.61 -0.75
N TRP A 529 13.82 -10.79 -0.27
CA TRP A 529 14.67 -11.98 -0.22
C TRP A 529 15.04 -12.54 -1.61
N VAL A 530 14.15 -12.43 -2.61
CA VAL A 530 14.44 -12.95 -3.98
C VAL A 530 15.62 -12.24 -4.67
N ILE A 531 16.03 -11.08 -4.15
CA ILE A 531 17.21 -10.36 -4.63
C ILE A 531 18.47 -11.19 -4.39
N GLN A 532 18.67 -11.77 -3.20
CA GLN A 532 19.83 -12.66 -2.95
C GLN A 532 19.70 -13.98 -3.72
N GLU A 533 18.49 -14.52 -3.84
CA GLU A 533 18.21 -15.81 -4.49
C GLU A 533 18.57 -15.78 -5.99
N VAL A 534 18.28 -14.66 -6.66
CA VAL A 534 18.63 -14.42 -8.08
C VAL A 534 20.08 -13.93 -8.25
N PHE A 535 20.60 -13.09 -7.34
CA PHE A 535 21.93 -12.51 -7.52
C PHE A 535 23.06 -13.50 -7.21
N LEU A 536 22.90 -14.33 -6.16
CA LEU A 536 23.95 -15.24 -5.70
C LEU A 536 24.04 -16.54 -6.51
N SER A 537 22.98 -16.90 -7.23
CA SER A 537 22.92 -18.13 -8.03
C SER A 537 23.59 -17.95 -9.40
N THR A 538 24.07 -19.05 -9.97
CA THR A 538 24.64 -19.09 -11.32
C THR A 538 23.51 -19.15 -12.36
N GLU A 539 22.80 -20.28 -12.41
CA GLU A 539 21.72 -20.59 -13.35
C GLU A 539 20.34 -20.36 -12.73
N LYS A 540 19.39 -19.79 -13.49
CA LYS A 540 17.99 -19.64 -13.08
C LYS A 540 17.01 -20.01 -14.19
N ILE A 541 15.93 -20.68 -13.81
CA ILE A 541 14.79 -21.01 -14.67
C ILE A 541 13.51 -20.51 -14.00
N ILE A 542 12.69 -19.77 -14.75
CA ILE A 542 11.41 -19.22 -14.32
C ILE A 542 10.27 -20.12 -14.82
N TYR A 543 9.34 -20.43 -13.92
CA TYR A 543 8.09 -21.15 -14.18
C TYR A 543 6.88 -20.27 -13.83
N CYS A 544 5.83 -20.36 -14.63
CA CYS A 544 4.56 -19.67 -14.39
C CYS A 544 3.44 -20.47 -15.06
N GLY A 545 2.60 -21.15 -14.26
CA GLY A 545 1.75 -22.23 -14.75
C GLY A 545 2.54 -23.25 -15.57
N ASP A 546 2.03 -23.65 -16.73
CA ASP A 546 2.73 -24.59 -17.62
C ASP A 546 3.95 -24.00 -18.35
N LYS A 547 4.10 -22.67 -18.41
CA LYS A 547 5.22 -22.03 -19.14
C LYS A 547 6.55 -22.12 -18.37
N GLU A 548 7.64 -22.18 -19.13
CA GLU A 548 9.03 -22.19 -18.65
C GLU A 548 9.82 -21.11 -19.43
N LEU A 549 10.74 -20.41 -18.76
CA LEU A 549 11.53 -19.32 -19.31
C LEU A 549 12.94 -19.29 -18.71
N CYS A 550 13.99 -19.23 -19.53
CA CYS A 550 15.36 -19.07 -19.05
C CYS A 550 15.65 -17.61 -18.65
N TRP A 551 16.54 -17.39 -17.68
CA TRP A 551 16.86 -16.03 -17.21
C TRP A 551 17.35 -15.09 -18.33
N SER A 552 18.12 -15.61 -19.29
CA SER A 552 18.62 -14.84 -20.44
C SER A 552 17.52 -14.30 -21.36
N ALA A 553 16.31 -14.89 -21.37
CA ALA A 553 15.16 -14.32 -22.07
C ALA A 553 14.65 -13.05 -21.37
N MET A 554 14.67 -13.03 -20.05
CA MET A 554 14.33 -11.84 -19.25
C MET A 554 15.38 -10.73 -19.45
N GLU A 555 16.66 -11.09 -19.54
CA GLU A 555 17.75 -10.14 -19.85
C GLU A 555 17.64 -9.56 -21.26
N ASN A 556 17.38 -10.39 -22.28
CA ASN A 556 17.16 -9.91 -23.65
C ASN A 556 15.90 -9.05 -23.76
N PHE A 557 14.82 -9.36 -23.03
CA PHE A 557 13.62 -8.51 -22.98
C PHE A 557 13.91 -7.12 -22.38
N LYS A 558 14.72 -7.05 -21.32
CA LYS A 558 15.23 -5.79 -20.75
C LYS A 558 16.06 -5.00 -21.78
N HIS A 559 16.93 -5.66 -22.54
CA HIS A 559 17.66 -5.02 -23.65
C HIS A 559 16.71 -4.55 -24.78
N TYR A 560 15.67 -5.32 -25.10
CA TYR A 560 14.64 -4.95 -26.07
C TYR A 560 13.87 -3.68 -25.64
N LEU A 561 13.47 -3.56 -24.37
CA LEU A 561 12.80 -2.35 -23.84
C LEU A 561 13.68 -1.10 -23.99
N VAL A 562 14.98 -1.21 -23.66
CA VAL A 562 15.95 -0.10 -23.83
C VAL A 562 16.13 0.27 -25.31
N ASN A 563 16.32 -0.72 -26.18
CA ASN A 563 16.55 -0.51 -27.61
C ASN A 563 15.32 0.06 -28.33
N THR A 564 14.11 -0.37 -27.95
CA THR A 564 12.84 0.17 -28.47
C THR A 564 12.45 1.50 -27.82
N ARG A 565 13.13 1.93 -26.76
CA ARG A 565 12.80 3.10 -25.92
C ARG A 565 11.40 3.02 -25.31
N MET A 566 10.93 1.81 -25.03
CA MET A 566 9.63 1.58 -24.41
C MET A 566 9.68 1.92 -22.92
N GLN A 567 8.85 2.86 -22.49
CA GLN A 567 8.72 3.22 -21.08
C GLN A 567 7.90 2.14 -20.33
N PHE A 568 8.59 1.09 -19.90
CA PHE A 568 8.04 0.03 -19.05
C PHE A 568 8.91 -0.14 -17.80
N ARG A 569 8.33 0.00 -16.60
CA ARG A 569 9.05 -0.18 -15.34
C ARG A 569 9.14 -1.67 -15.00
N LEU A 570 10.32 -2.24 -15.13
CA LEU A 570 10.64 -3.60 -14.64
C LEU A 570 10.76 -3.60 -13.11
N PRO A 571 10.47 -4.72 -12.43
CA PRO A 571 10.75 -4.89 -10.99
C PRO A 571 12.25 -4.85 -10.69
N TYR A 572 12.61 -4.56 -9.44
CA TYR A 572 14.02 -4.35 -9.06
C TYR A 572 14.93 -5.49 -9.51
N VAL A 573 14.60 -6.73 -9.13
CA VAL A 573 15.36 -7.96 -9.39
C VAL A 573 15.61 -8.23 -10.89
N VAL A 574 14.76 -7.73 -11.78
CA VAL A 574 14.97 -7.79 -13.25
C VAL A 574 15.75 -6.57 -13.74
N SER A 575 15.54 -5.40 -13.13
CA SER A 575 16.18 -4.14 -13.51
C SER A 575 17.68 -4.08 -13.19
N ILE A 576 18.17 -4.81 -12.15
CA ILE A 576 19.56 -4.77 -11.66
C ILE A 576 20.56 -4.90 -12.83
N PRO A 577 21.46 -3.94 -13.08
CA PRO A 577 22.44 -4.08 -14.16
C PRO A 577 23.41 -5.22 -13.88
N ASN A 578 23.75 -6.06 -14.86
CA ASN A 578 24.84 -7.06 -14.76
C ASN A 578 26.24 -6.41 -14.70
N ARG A 579 26.31 -5.11 -14.38
CA ARG A 579 27.56 -4.38 -14.20
C ARG A 579 28.21 -4.83 -12.91
N HIS A 580 29.32 -5.55 -13.05
CA HIS A 580 30.31 -5.61 -11.99
C HIS A 580 30.81 -4.16 -11.80
N CYS A 581 30.46 -3.53 -10.68
CA CYS A 581 30.99 -2.20 -10.35
C CYS A 581 32.42 -2.33 -9.82
N GLU A 582 33.38 -2.57 -10.72
CA GLU A 582 34.81 -2.74 -10.40
C GLU A 582 35.46 -1.49 -9.76
N GLU A 583 34.76 -0.34 -9.76
CA GLU A 583 35.21 0.95 -9.23
C GLU A 583 34.38 1.47 -8.02
N GLU A 584 33.31 0.78 -7.60
CA GLU A 584 32.42 1.26 -6.52
C GLU A 584 32.72 0.56 -5.18
N THR A 585 32.76 1.31 -4.07
CA THR A 585 33.04 0.69 -2.76
C THR A 585 31.82 -0.07 -2.24
N THR A 586 32.07 -1.12 -1.45
CA THR A 586 31.04 -2.03 -0.93
C THR A 586 29.90 -1.29 -0.20
N GLU A 587 30.22 -0.19 0.49
CA GLU A 587 29.23 0.63 1.21
C GLU A 587 28.35 1.45 0.25
N LYS A 588 28.92 1.96 -0.84
CA LYS A 588 28.15 2.68 -1.87
C LYS A 588 27.22 1.75 -2.61
N LEU A 589 27.69 0.54 -2.93
CA LEU A 589 26.86 -0.51 -3.51
C LEU A 589 25.73 -0.92 -2.55
N LEU A 590 26.01 -1.06 -1.25
CA LEU A 590 24.99 -1.31 -0.22
C LEU A 590 23.94 -0.20 -0.16
N LEU A 591 24.36 1.07 -0.02
CA LEU A 591 23.43 2.21 0.01
C LEU A 591 22.58 2.28 -1.27
N ARG A 592 23.17 2.04 -2.44
CA ARG A 592 22.46 2.02 -3.71
C ARG A 592 21.44 0.88 -3.77
N THR A 593 21.83 -0.32 -3.36
CA THR A 593 20.95 -1.48 -3.34
C THR A 593 19.80 -1.26 -2.35
N LEU A 594 20.08 -0.73 -1.16
CA LEU A 594 19.07 -0.30 -0.18
C LEU A 594 18.09 0.72 -0.75
N LEU A 595 18.57 1.76 -1.45
CA LEU A 595 17.73 2.76 -2.12
C LEU A 595 16.85 2.15 -3.22
N ASP A 596 17.46 1.45 -4.18
CA ASP A 596 16.77 0.92 -5.36
C ASP A 596 15.76 -0.19 -4.96
N SER A 597 16.07 -1.01 -3.95
CA SER A 597 15.24 -2.14 -3.47
C SER A 597 14.26 -1.81 -2.35
N ARG A 598 14.26 -0.60 -1.78
CA ARG A 598 13.42 -0.27 -0.59
C ARG A 598 11.93 -0.50 -0.76
N HIS A 599 11.45 -0.49 -2.01
CA HIS A 599 10.07 -0.78 -2.39
C HIS A 599 9.72 -2.27 -2.34
N CYS A 600 10.69 -3.16 -2.16
CA CYS A 600 10.48 -4.58 -1.92
C CYS A 600 9.94 -4.80 -0.49
N GLN A 601 8.94 -5.68 -0.38
CA GLN A 601 8.29 -6.12 0.84
C GLN A 601 9.20 -7.06 1.65
N ALA A 602 9.05 -7.00 2.97
CA ALA A 602 9.78 -7.80 3.95
C ALA A 602 8.86 -8.06 5.14
N SER A 603 8.73 -9.31 5.58
CA SER A 603 7.84 -9.68 6.69
C SER A 603 8.42 -9.27 8.05
N ASP A 604 9.74 -9.37 8.22
CA ASP A 604 10.47 -8.65 9.27
C ASP A 604 11.14 -7.42 8.64
N PRO A 605 10.89 -6.17 9.09
CA PRO A 605 11.50 -4.99 8.50
C PRO A 605 13.04 -4.95 8.62
N ARG A 606 13.65 -5.79 9.46
CA ARG A 606 15.12 -5.95 9.54
C ARG A 606 15.70 -6.57 8.25
N ASP A 607 14.92 -7.38 7.54
CA ASP A 607 15.32 -8.05 6.30
C ASP A 607 15.57 -7.06 5.15
N LYS A 608 15.04 -5.83 5.24
CA LYS A 608 15.37 -4.71 4.35
C LYS A 608 16.89 -4.44 4.29
N VAL A 609 17.61 -4.71 5.38
CA VAL A 609 19.08 -4.64 5.46
C VAL A 609 19.69 -6.03 5.36
N TYR A 610 19.18 -7.01 6.12
CA TYR A 610 19.84 -8.31 6.27
C TYR A 610 19.81 -9.20 5.02
N SER A 611 18.83 -9.05 4.13
CA SER A 611 18.81 -9.79 2.85
C SER A 611 19.88 -9.32 1.86
N LEU A 612 20.41 -8.10 2.05
CA LEU A 612 21.38 -7.47 1.14
C LEU A 612 22.83 -7.67 1.59
N LEU A 613 23.08 -7.87 2.88
CA LEU A 613 24.44 -8.11 3.40
C LEU A 613 25.16 -9.30 2.72
N PRO A 614 24.53 -10.45 2.43
CA PRO A 614 25.25 -11.60 1.86
C PRO A 614 25.57 -11.45 0.36
N ILE A 615 24.76 -10.69 -0.38
CA ILE A 615 25.05 -10.29 -1.78
C ILE A 615 26.41 -9.62 -1.88
N LEU A 616 26.76 -8.86 -0.83
CA LEU A 616 27.96 -8.06 -0.75
C LEU A 616 29.13 -8.80 -0.09
N GLN A 617 28.95 -9.98 0.51
CA GLN A 617 29.98 -10.66 1.30
C GLN A 617 31.25 -11.04 0.52
N SER A 618 31.16 -11.20 -0.80
CA SER A 618 32.32 -11.32 -1.70
C SER A 618 33.23 -10.07 -1.69
N TYR A 619 32.68 -8.91 -1.30
CA TYR A 619 33.35 -7.61 -1.18
C TYR A 619 33.47 -7.10 0.28
N ILE A 620 32.94 -7.82 1.29
CA ILE A 620 32.97 -7.41 2.70
C ILE A 620 34.14 -8.08 3.45
N LYS A 621 35.06 -7.23 3.92
CA LYS A 621 35.86 -7.47 5.14
C LYS A 621 35.88 -6.26 6.08
N SER A 622 35.06 -5.23 5.79
CA SER A 622 35.10 -3.89 6.41
C SER A 622 33.85 -3.52 7.22
N LEU A 623 32.68 -4.05 6.88
CA LEU A 623 31.40 -3.74 7.52
C LEU A 623 31.15 -4.68 8.71
N ASP A 624 31.05 -4.14 9.92
CA ASP A 624 30.71 -4.87 11.16
C ASP A 624 29.17 -5.08 11.29
N LEU A 625 28.53 -5.41 10.16
CA LEU A 625 27.10 -5.66 10.06
C LEU A 625 26.85 -7.16 9.91
N ALA A 626 26.07 -7.72 10.82
CA ALA A 626 25.66 -9.13 10.81
C ALA A 626 24.19 -9.24 11.27
N PRO A 627 23.42 -10.24 10.79
CA PRO A 627 22.05 -10.49 11.25
C PRO A 627 21.98 -10.76 12.76
N LYS A 628 21.28 -9.88 13.48
CA LYS A 628 21.10 -9.90 14.94
C LYS A 628 19.63 -9.63 15.26
N TYR A 629 18.75 -10.62 15.03
CA TYR A 629 17.31 -10.50 15.28
C TYR A 629 16.91 -10.30 16.76
N GLN A 630 17.88 -10.23 17.68
CA GLN A 630 17.68 -9.76 19.07
C GLN A 630 17.69 -8.22 19.19
N ASP A 631 18.33 -7.52 18.25
CA ASP A 631 18.40 -6.06 18.23
C ASP A 631 17.10 -5.43 17.71
N GLY A 632 16.79 -4.22 18.18
CA GLY A 632 15.66 -3.39 17.74
C GLY A 632 15.89 -2.74 16.37
N LEU A 633 14.80 -2.33 15.72
CA LEU A 633 14.81 -1.67 14.41
C LEU A 633 15.60 -0.36 14.42
N ASP A 634 15.40 0.43 15.49
CA ASP A 634 16.12 1.66 15.81
C ASP A 634 17.64 1.45 15.75
N LYS A 635 18.12 0.41 16.44
CA LYS A 635 19.53 0.07 16.52
C LYS A 635 20.05 -0.44 15.19
N ILE A 636 19.33 -1.33 14.51
CA ILE A 636 19.79 -1.96 13.26
C ILE A 636 19.88 -0.93 12.12
N TYR A 637 18.90 -0.04 11.99
CA TYR A 637 18.93 1.03 10.98
C TYR A 637 19.98 2.09 11.32
N THR A 638 20.17 2.40 12.61
CA THR A 638 21.25 3.29 13.07
C THR A 638 22.64 2.70 12.81
N ASP A 639 22.91 1.46 13.21
CA ASP A 639 24.18 0.76 12.96
C ASP A 639 24.48 0.70 11.44
N CYS A 640 23.45 0.46 10.61
CA CYS A 640 23.56 0.50 9.16
C CYS A 640 23.96 1.90 8.66
N ALA A 641 23.26 2.96 9.07
CA ALA A 641 23.57 4.33 8.66
C ALA A 641 24.97 4.77 9.11
N VAL A 642 25.33 4.50 10.38
CA VAL A 642 26.68 4.74 10.95
C VAL A 642 27.76 4.04 10.12
N SER A 643 27.52 2.80 9.69
CA SER A 643 28.47 2.03 8.87
C SER A 643 28.61 2.56 7.44
N LEU A 644 27.55 3.16 6.87
CA LEU A 644 27.57 3.71 5.51
C LEU A 644 28.20 5.12 5.42
N LEU A 645 28.04 5.94 6.46
CA LEU A 645 28.44 7.36 6.48
C LEU A 645 29.93 7.62 6.11
N PRO A 646 30.94 6.83 6.56
CA PRO A 646 32.34 7.08 6.20
C PRO A 646 32.62 7.03 4.69
N SER A 647 31.97 6.13 3.96
CA SER A 647 32.14 5.97 2.51
C SER A 647 31.15 6.81 1.69
N CYS A 648 29.90 6.93 2.16
CA CYS A 648 28.80 7.52 1.41
C CYS A 648 28.51 8.99 1.78
N GLY A 649 28.92 9.45 2.96
CA GLY A 649 28.66 10.81 3.45
C GLY A 649 27.17 11.17 3.43
N TRP A 650 26.86 12.39 3.01
CA TRP A 650 25.49 12.91 2.94
C TRP A 650 24.52 12.06 2.10
N ASN A 651 25.01 11.20 1.21
CA ASN A 651 24.15 10.35 0.38
C ASN A 651 23.30 9.36 1.21
N VAL A 652 23.74 8.98 2.42
CA VAL A 652 22.92 8.19 3.36
C VAL A 652 21.68 8.99 3.77
N VAL A 653 21.87 10.29 4.04
CA VAL A 653 20.85 11.21 4.54
C VAL A 653 19.79 11.51 3.46
N TYR A 654 20.12 11.37 2.17
CA TYR A 654 19.15 11.49 1.06
C TYR A 654 18.04 10.42 1.10
N ALA A 655 18.23 9.35 1.87
CA ALA A 655 17.25 8.29 2.04
C ALA A 655 16.21 8.60 3.14
N VAL A 656 16.33 9.68 3.91
CA VAL A 656 15.27 10.07 4.88
C VAL A 656 14.06 10.63 4.11
N GLN A 657 12.94 9.93 4.15
CA GLN A 657 11.70 10.28 3.46
C GLN A 657 10.47 9.78 4.24
N GLY A 658 9.41 10.58 4.27
CA GLY A 658 8.18 10.26 4.99
C GLY A 658 8.37 10.33 6.51
N GLN A 659 7.29 10.06 7.23
CA GLN A 659 7.32 9.86 8.67
C GLN A 659 7.86 8.44 8.96
N SER A 660 8.81 8.32 9.89
CA SER A 660 9.30 7.01 10.34
C SER A 660 8.24 6.27 11.16
N LEU A 661 8.22 4.95 11.04
CA LEU A 661 7.41 4.04 11.87
C LEU A 661 8.16 3.60 13.14
N VAL A 662 9.38 4.09 13.35
CA VAL A 662 10.26 3.76 14.48
C VAL A 662 10.42 4.99 15.36
N GLU A 663 9.66 5.07 16.47
CA GLU A 663 9.50 6.29 17.28
C GLU A 663 10.80 6.91 17.82
N ILE A 664 11.85 6.10 18.02
CA ILE A 664 13.11 6.49 18.67
C ILE A 664 14.25 6.66 17.64
N LEU A 665 13.94 6.69 16.34
CA LEU A 665 14.94 6.80 15.28
C LEU A 665 15.47 8.25 15.16
N PRO A 666 16.80 8.48 15.15
CA PRO A 666 17.37 9.81 14.89
C PRO A 666 16.95 10.34 13.52
N SER A 667 16.64 11.64 13.39
CA SER A 667 16.00 12.18 12.16
C SER A 667 16.86 12.09 10.91
N TRP A 668 18.17 11.88 11.06
CA TRP A 668 19.12 11.67 9.98
C TRP A 668 19.30 10.20 9.55
N VAL A 669 18.74 9.24 10.29
CA VAL A 669 18.82 7.80 10.01
C VAL A 669 17.64 7.39 9.10
N PRO A 670 17.89 6.74 7.95
CA PRO A 670 16.80 6.29 7.08
C PRO A 670 16.02 5.11 7.66
N ASP A 671 14.71 5.26 7.75
CA ASP A 671 13.78 4.16 8.05
C ASP A 671 13.58 3.27 6.81
N TRP A 672 14.31 2.16 6.73
CA TRP A 672 14.24 1.25 5.58
C TRP A 672 12.92 0.46 5.49
N SER A 673 12.06 0.49 6.52
CA SER A 673 10.71 -0.08 6.47
C SER A 673 9.79 0.74 5.56
N VAL A 674 9.88 2.08 5.67
CA VAL A 674 9.08 3.05 4.92
C VAL A 674 9.40 3.01 3.43
N THR A 675 8.38 2.81 2.60
CA THR A 675 8.45 2.88 1.13
C THR A 675 8.81 4.30 0.65
N PRO A 676 9.71 4.46 -0.34
CA PRO A 676 10.07 5.77 -0.89
C PRO A 676 8.85 6.55 -1.37
N GLN A 677 8.65 7.75 -0.83
CA GLN A 677 7.54 8.63 -1.17
C GLN A 677 7.85 9.48 -2.40
N ARG A 678 9.13 9.83 -2.63
CA ARG A 678 9.54 10.80 -3.65
C ARG A 678 10.85 10.40 -4.34
N TYR A 679 11.00 10.77 -5.61
CA TYR A 679 12.25 10.57 -6.34
C TYR A 679 13.38 11.41 -5.70
N ILE A 680 14.53 10.81 -5.37
CA ILE A 680 15.64 11.47 -4.66
C ILE A 680 16.37 12.46 -5.57
N ILE A 681 16.43 13.74 -5.18
CA ILE A 681 17.07 14.80 -5.99
C ILE A 681 18.57 14.51 -6.18
N GLY A 682 19.26 14.06 -5.12
CA GLY A 682 20.68 13.70 -5.15
C GLY A 682 21.06 12.48 -5.99
N THR A 683 20.10 11.84 -6.68
CA THR A 683 20.37 10.78 -7.67
C THR A 683 20.09 11.20 -9.13
N ALA A 684 19.64 12.45 -9.37
CA ALA A 684 19.43 12.99 -10.72
C ALA A 684 20.65 13.77 -11.24
N PRO A 685 21.31 13.32 -12.34
CA PRO A 685 22.51 13.97 -12.89
C PRO A 685 22.36 15.44 -13.38
N TRP A 686 21.15 16.00 -13.33
CA TRP A 686 20.83 17.37 -13.75
C TRP A 686 20.29 18.26 -12.61
N MET A 687 20.17 17.72 -11.39
CA MET A 687 19.86 18.50 -10.17
C MET A 687 20.95 18.36 -9.09
N GLU A 688 21.83 17.36 -9.22
CA GLU A 688 22.98 17.17 -8.34
C GLU A 688 24.07 18.23 -8.57
N MET A 689 24.55 18.84 -7.48
CA MET A 689 25.56 19.91 -7.45
C MET A 689 26.93 19.43 -6.91
N SER A 690 27.23 18.13 -6.93
CA SER A 690 28.49 17.55 -6.41
C SER A 690 29.75 18.20 -7.00
N TYR A 691 29.70 18.59 -8.28
CA TYR A 691 30.78 19.32 -8.95
C TYR A 691 31.14 20.66 -8.28
N PHE A 692 30.23 21.26 -7.50
CA PHE A 692 30.47 22.53 -6.82
C PHE A 692 31.60 22.43 -5.78
N TRP A 693 31.83 21.25 -5.19
CA TRP A 693 32.84 21.04 -4.15
C TRP A 693 34.23 20.67 -4.68
N ILE A 694 34.36 20.42 -5.99
CA ILE A 694 35.65 20.18 -6.65
C ILE A 694 36.56 21.39 -6.38
N ASP A 695 37.80 21.10 -5.96
CA ASP A 695 38.83 22.05 -5.56
C ASP A 695 38.49 23.01 -4.39
N LYS A 696 37.36 22.83 -3.68
CA LYS A 696 36.94 23.67 -2.54
C LYS A 696 37.16 23.02 -1.17
N GLY A 697 38.37 22.52 -0.92
CA GLY A 697 38.76 22.02 0.39
C GLY A 697 38.81 23.14 1.44
N LEU A 698 37.94 23.08 2.46
CA LEU A 698 37.86 24.06 3.55
C LEU A 698 38.74 23.64 4.74
N PRO A 699 39.80 24.40 5.11
CA PRO A 699 40.72 23.99 6.18
C PRO A 699 40.02 23.81 7.53
N GLY A 700 40.09 22.60 8.09
CA GLY A 700 39.48 22.26 9.39
C GLY A 700 37.98 21.95 9.36
N VAL A 701 37.35 21.95 8.18
CA VAL A 701 35.94 21.63 8.00
C VAL A 701 35.81 20.32 7.20
N PRO A 702 35.28 19.23 7.78
CA PRO A 702 35.02 17.98 7.06
C PRO A 702 34.02 18.15 5.91
N ASP A 703 34.25 17.42 4.82
CA ASP A 703 33.36 17.24 3.66
C ASP A 703 32.26 16.19 3.89
N LYS A 704 32.41 15.37 4.94
CA LYS A 704 31.46 14.34 5.37
C LYS A 704 30.98 14.61 6.79
N PRO A 705 29.70 14.39 7.08
CA PRO A 705 29.18 14.53 8.43
C PRO A 705 29.70 13.41 9.33
N GLN A 706 29.76 13.68 10.64
CA GLN A 706 30.36 12.81 11.65
C GLN A 706 29.35 12.52 12.76
N VAL A 707 29.19 11.26 13.14
CA VAL A 707 28.29 10.87 14.23
C VAL A 707 28.97 11.13 15.57
N MET A 708 28.25 11.71 16.53
CA MET A 708 28.75 11.96 17.89
C MET A 708 27.65 11.79 18.95
N MET A 709 28.03 11.42 20.17
CA MET A 709 27.13 11.45 21.32
C MET A 709 27.08 12.87 21.90
N ARG A 710 25.88 13.41 22.12
CA ARG A 710 25.63 14.70 22.78
C ARG A 710 24.77 14.48 24.02
N ASN A 711 25.20 15.06 25.14
CA ASN A 711 24.36 15.11 26.35
C ASN A 711 23.29 16.19 26.14
N SER A 712 22.02 15.80 26.20
CA SER A 712 20.85 16.69 26.18
C SER A 712 20.08 16.53 27.51
N ASN A 713 19.06 17.33 27.75
CA ASN A 713 18.30 17.27 29.02
C ASN A 713 17.56 15.93 29.21
N ASP A 714 17.20 15.28 28.11
CA ASP A 714 16.47 14.01 28.08
C ASP A 714 17.40 12.78 28.11
N GLY A 715 18.72 12.99 28.22
CA GLY A 715 19.73 11.92 28.19
C GLY A 715 20.76 12.10 27.06
N GLN A 716 21.46 11.02 26.72
CA GLN A 716 22.42 11.02 25.60
C GLN A 716 21.71 10.73 24.28
N LYS A 717 21.88 11.63 23.30
CA LYS A 717 21.34 11.50 21.95
C LYS A 717 22.49 11.30 20.94
N LEU A 718 22.23 10.54 19.88
CA LEU A 718 23.18 10.25 18.81
C LEU A 718 22.98 11.24 17.65
N VAL A 719 23.90 12.20 17.53
CA VAL A 719 23.75 13.39 16.70
C VAL A 719 24.67 13.31 15.48
N LEU A 720 24.12 13.59 14.30
CA LEU A 720 24.90 13.77 13.09
C LEU A 720 25.42 15.22 13.02
N ARG A 721 26.73 15.37 13.25
CA ARG A 721 27.42 16.65 13.17
C ARG A 721 27.84 16.94 11.73
N GLY A 722 27.24 17.95 11.13
CA GLY A 722 27.63 18.50 9.84
C GLY A 722 28.30 19.87 9.95
N TYR A 723 28.57 20.45 8.78
CA TYR A 723 28.83 21.88 8.62
C TYR A 723 28.02 22.36 7.41
N GLY A 724 27.53 23.59 7.42
CA GLY A 724 26.75 24.12 6.31
C GLY A 724 26.66 25.63 6.25
N TYR A 725 26.05 26.10 5.17
CA TYR A 725 25.80 27.51 4.90
C TYR A 725 24.28 27.75 4.92
N PRO A 726 23.75 28.57 5.84
CA PRO A 726 22.35 28.94 5.82
C PRO A 726 22.04 29.74 4.55
N ARG A 727 20.93 29.40 3.91
CA ARG A 727 20.38 30.04 2.69
C ARG A 727 19.01 30.68 2.96
N GLY A 728 18.74 31.02 4.23
CA GLY A 728 17.53 31.70 4.68
C GLY A 728 16.44 30.76 5.19
N ARG A 729 15.43 31.36 5.83
CA ARG A 729 14.21 30.67 6.29
C ARG A 729 13.14 30.69 5.22
N ILE A 730 12.38 29.60 5.08
CA ILE A 730 11.22 29.53 4.19
C ILE A 730 10.14 30.50 4.70
N VAL A 731 9.85 31.55 3.93
CA VAL A 731 8.82 32.56 4.26
C VAL A 731 7.57 32.45 3.41
N ARG A 732 7.65 31.78 2.26
CA ARG A 732 6.53 31.55 1.33
C ARG A 732 6.66 30.16 0.73
N MET A 733 5.55 29.45 0.64
CA MET A 733 5.45 28.16 -0.07
C MET A 733 4.21 28.12 -0.95
N GLY A 734 4.27 27.29 -1.98
CA GLY A 734 3.11 26.92 -2.78
C GLY A 734 2.45 25.61 -2.34
N SER A 735 1.44 25.23 -3.12
CA SER A 735 0.76 23.92 -3.04
C SER A 735 1.73 22.76 -3.28
N THR A 736 1.51 21.63 -2.60
CA THR A 736 2.21 20.36 -2.89
C THR A 736 1.78 19.81 -4.23
N TYR A 737 2.74 19.38 -5.06
CA TYR A 737 2.42 18.63 -6.28
C TYR A 737 2.47 17.13 -6.01
N ILE A 738 1.34 16.46 -6.22
CA ILE A 738 1.23 14.99 -6.17
C ILE A 738 0.91 14.52 -7.59
N ALA A 739 1.91 13.95 -8.26
CA ALA A 739 1.78 13.54 -9.65
C ALA A 739 0.72 12.44 -9.80
N GLY A 740 -0.13 12.54 -10.83
CA GLY A 740 -1.20 11.59 -11.11
C GLY A 740 -2.53 11.89 -10.40
N THR A 741 -2.52 12.53 -9.23
CA THR A 741 -3.74 12.93 -8.50
C THR A 741 -4.05 14.43 -8.61
N THR A 742 -3.03 15.28 -8.69
CA THR A 742 -3.17 16.75 -8.79
C THR A 742 -2.67 17.29 -10.14
N PRO A 743 -3.28 18.36 -10.70
CA PRO A 743 -2.67 19.12 -11.79
C PRO A 743 -1.38 19.80 -11.33
N PHE A 744 -0.38 19.91 -12.22
CA PHE A 744 0.88 20.57 -11.86
C PHE A 744 0.65 22.09 -11.63
N PRO A 745 0.99 22.66 -10.44
CA PRO A 745 0.63 24.03 -10.04
C PRO A 745 1.48 25.13 -10.72
N ALA A 746 1.71 25.02 -12.02
CA ALA A 746 2.65 25.86 -12.78
C ALA A 746 2.39 27.38 -12.67
N LYS A 747 1.13 27.82 -12.78
CA LYS A 747 0.78 29.26 -12.66
C LYS A 747 1.10 29.78 -11.25
N GLU A 748 0.85 28.97 -10.23
CA GLU A 748 1.08 29.31 -8.82
C GLU A 748 2.58 29.37 -8.52
N TRP A 749 3.33 28.27 -8.76
CA TRP A 749 4.77 28.19 -8.51
C TRP A 749 5.56 29.22 -9.33
N TYR A 750 5.19 29.46 -10.60
CA TYR A 750 5.78 30.55 -11.38
C TYR A 750 5.52 31.92 -10.74
N THR A 751 4.29 32.20 -10.30
CA THR A 751 3.94 33.47 -9.66
C THR A 751 4.60 33.63 -8.29
N LEU A 752 4.83 32.51 -7.57
CA LEU A 752 5.55 32.48 -6.31
C LEU A 752 6.99 33.01 -6.51
N VAL A 753 7.70 32.45 -7.49
CA VAL A 753 9.11 32.74 -7.81
C VAL A 753 9.29 34.07 -8.55
N HIS A 754 8.51 34.34 -9.60
CA HIS A 754 8.69 35.53 -10.45
C HIS A 754 8.59 36.84 -9.66
N LYS A 755 7.73 36.90 -8.64
CA LYS A 755 7.55 38.09 -7.78
C LYS A 755 8.78 38.46 -6.94
N ILE A 756 9.79 37.59 -6.81
CA ILE A 756 11.06 37.90 -6.13
C ILE A 756 11.77 39.09 -6.81
N GLY A 757 11.68 39.19 -8.14
CA GLY A 757 12.29 40.30 -8.90
C GLY A 757 11.60 41.65 -8.69
N SER A 758 10.36 41.67 -8.21
CA SER A 758 9.55 42.89 -8.06
C SER A 758 9.69 43.56 -6.68
N SER A 759 10.34 42.91 -5.72
CA SER A 759 10.44 43.36 -4.31
C SER A 759 11.85 43.74 -3.87
N ALA A 760 12.85 43.70 -4.76
CA ALA A 760 14.17 44.26 -4.47
C ALA A 760 14.08 45.79 -4.36
N PRO A 761 14.74 46.44 -3.38
CA PRO A 761 14.72 47.89 -3.26
C PRO A 761 15.38 48.54 -4.48
N PRO A 762 14.85 49.68 -4.99
CA PRO A 762 15.44 50.35 -6.15
C PRO A 762 16.76 51.02 -5.76
N ASN A 763 17.87 50.36 -6.06
CA ASN A 763 19.19 50.97 -6.01
C ASN A 763 19.22 52.15 -7.00
N ASN A 764 19.39 53.36 -6.47
CA ASN A 764 19.39 54.59 -7.25
C ASN A 764 20.60 54.67 -8.20
N SER A 765 20.38 55.32 -9.34
CA SER A 765 21.33 55.63 -10.42
C SER A 765 21.81 54.45 -11.28
N GLY A 766 21.75 54.64 -12.60
CA GLY A 766 22.22 53.69 -13.62
C GLY A 766 21.09 53.17 -14.52
N SER A 767 21.11 53.56 -15.80
CA SER A 767 20.25 52.96 -16.82
C SER A 767 20.74 51.55 -17.15
N ILE A 768 19.93 50.53 -16.82
CA ILE A 768 20.26 49.12 -17.06
C ILE A 768 20.34 48.87 -18.58
N LEU A 769 21.49 48.37 -19.07
CA LEU A 769 21.61 47.94 -20.46
C LEU A 769 20.89 46.58 -20.70
N PRO A 770 20.37 46.31 -21.91
CA PRO A 770 19.65 45.06 -22.22
C PRO A 770 20.42 43.75 -21.96
N SER A 771 21.74 43.81 -21.78
CA SER A 771 22.60 42.67 -21.45
C SER A 771 22.42 42.11 -20.03
N GLN A 772 21.82 42.88 -19.10
CA GLN A 772 21.66 42.50 -17.68
C GLN A 772 20.25 41.99 -17.34
N LYS A 773 19.78 40.94 -18.04
CA LYS A 773 18.61 40.16 -17.58
C LYS A 773 18.95 39.46 -16.24
N PRO A 774 18.10 39.52 -15.19
CA PRO A 774 18.40 38.93 -13.87
C PRO A 774 18.88 37.47 -13.93
N PRO A 775 19.92 37.07 -13.16
CA PRO A 775 20.55 35.75 -13.30
C PRO A 775 19.59 34.56 -13.16
N HIS A 776 18.61 34.66 -12.24
CA HIS A 776 17.63 33.61 -11.99
C HIS A 776 16.76 33.27 -13.21
N LEU A 777 16.63 34.18 -14.19
CA LEU A 777 15.89 33.92 -15.44
C LEU A 777 16.61 32.92 -16.36
N ARG A 778 17.84 32.52 -16.05
CA ARG A 778 18.62 31.52 -16.80
C ARG A 778 18.63 30.13 -16.15
N ASP A 779 18.10 29.97 -14.94
CA ASP A 779 18.09 28.69 -14.24
C ASP A 779 17.18 27.67 -14.98
N SER A 780 17.63 26.43 -15.08
CA SER A 780 16.94 25.35 -15.82
C SER A 780 15.58 25.04 -15.21
N PHE A 781 15.45 25.07 -13.87
CA PHE A 781 14.17 24.85 -13.21
C PHE A 781 13.21 26.04 -13.43
N PHE A 782 13.72 27.28 -13.43
CA PHE A 782 12.89 28.44 -13.74
C PHE A 782 12.40 28.43 -15.20
N GLN A 783 13.24 28.01 -16.15
CA GLN A 783 12.83 27.83 -17.54
C GLN A 783 11.77 26.71 -17.70
N PHE A 784 11.89 25.61 -16.94
CA PHE A 784 10.85 24.59 -16.85
C PHE A 784 9.52 25.15 -16.29
N LEU A 785 9.55 25.92 -15.19
CA LEU A 785 8.34 26.59 -14.67
C LEU A 785 7.74 27.58 -15.68
N ARG A 786 8.57 28.31 -16.43
CA ARG A 786 8.11 29.24 -17.48
C ARG A 786 7.43 28.51 -18.63
N LEU A 787 8.01 27.42 -19.10
CA LEU A 787 7.43 26.55 -20.13
C LEU A 787 6.12 25.92 -19.65
N ALA A 788 6.10 25.37 -18.45
CA ALA A 788 4.89 24.82 -17.84
C ALA A 788 3.79 25.89 -17.73
N ARG A 789 4.10 27.10 -17.23
CA ARG A 789 3.14 28.21 -17.21
C ARG A 789 2.61 28.51 -18.60
N TYR A 790 3.46 28.60 -19.64
CA TYR A 790 3.01 28.90 -21.00
C TYR A 790 2.04 27.85 -21.56
N LEU A 791 2.35 26.56 -21.35
CA LEU A 791 1.50 25.44 -21.76
C LEU A 791 0.14 25.43 -21.02
N TYR A 792 0.12 25.78 -19.72
CA TYR A 792 -1.11 25.79 -18.91
C TYR A 792 -1.88 27.13 -18.90
N SER A 793 -1.29 28.25 -19.35
CA SER A 793 -1.93 29.58 -19.31
C SER A 793 -2.52 30.07 -20.64
N SER A 794 -2.16 29.43 -21.75
CA SER A 794 -2.70 29.76 -23.08
C SER A 794 -4.11 29.17 -23.32
N SER A 795 -4.92 29.15 -22.26
CA SER A 795 -6.31 28.65 -22.18
C SER A 795 -7.31 29.73 -21.73
N MET A 796 -6.85 30.94 -21.36
CA MET A 796 -7.69 32.10 -21.02
C MET A 796 -7.21 33.36 -21.73
N GLU A 797 -8.11 34.33 -21.88
CA GLU A 797 -7.94 35.52 -22.74
C GLU A 797 -7.10 36.66 -22.11
N ASP A 798 -6.28 36.34 -21.10
CA ASP A 798 -5.48 37.28 -20.31
C ASP A 798 -4.33 37.91 -21.15
N LYS A 799 -4.64 38.96 -21.92
CA LYS A 799 -3.67 39.81 -22.63
C LYS A 799 -2.95 40.77 -21.66
N GLU A 800 -2.20 40.25 -20.70
CA GLU A 800 -1.14 41.04 -20.07
C GLU A 800 0.09 41.06 -20.98
N GLU A 801 0.54 42.24 -21.39
CA GLU A 801 1.70 42.43 -22.27
C GLU A 801 3.01 42.21 -21.48
N ASP A 802 3.57 40.98 -21.55
CA ASP A 802 4.88 40.65 -20.96
C ASP A 802 6.03 41.19 -21.86
N PRO A 803 6.78 42.23 -21.45
CA PRO A 803 7.54 43.07 -22.38
C PRO A 803 8.98 42.59 -22.62
N VAL A 804 9.19 41.32 -22.99
CA VAL A 804 10.47 40.83 -23.55
C VAL A 804 10.24 39.89 -24.73
N ASN A 805 10.09 40.45 -25.93
CA ASN A 805 9.99 39.71 -27.19
C ASN A 805 11.37 39.27 -27.71
N GLU A 806 12.20 38.72 -26.82
CA GLU A 806 13.59 38.32 -27.08
C GLU A 806 13.90 36.94 -26.45
N LEU A 807 13.51 35.89 -27.16
CA LEU A 807 14.26 34.65 -27.17
C LEU A 807 15.46 34.82 -28.12
N PRO A 808 16.67 34.35 -27.78
CA PRO A 808 17.65 34.00 -28.81
C PRO A 808 17.09 32.79 -29.57
N GLU A 809 16.73 32.97 -30.85
CA GLU A 809 16.29 31.86 -31.71
C GLU A 809 17.46 30.85 -31.87
N PRO A 810 17.33 29.58 -31.43
CA PRO A 810 18.40 28.60 -31.58
C PRO A 810 18.42 28.07 -33.02
N ASP A 811 19.55 28.27 -33.71
CA ASP A 811 19.83 27.60 -34.99
C ASP A 811 20.00 26.10 -34.78
N PHE A 812 19.22 25.29 -35.51
CA PHE A 812 19.36 23.84 -35.50
C PHE A 812 20.18 23.36 -36.70
N ILE A 813 21.15 22.46 -36.44
CA ILE A 813 21.88 21.73 -37.48
C ILE A 813 21.26 20.35 -37.61
N ILE A 814 20.63 20.07 -38.75
CA ILE A 814 20.02 18.77 -39.06
C ILE A 814 20.65 18.27 -40.36
N GLY A 815 21.26 17.08 -40.32
CA GLY A 815 21.91 16.48 -41.50
C GLY A 815 23.03 17.34 -42.11
N GLY A 816 23.72 18.16 -41.31
CA GLY A 816 24.73 19.11 -41.78
C GLY A 816 24.18 20.39 -42.41
N SER A 817 22.86 20.54 -42.54
CA SER A 817 22.20 21.76 -43.00
C SER A 817 21.72 22.62 -41.83
N ARG A 818 21.93 23.94 -41.92
CA ARG A 818 21.44 24.94 -40.96
C ARG A 818 20.10 25.46 -41.46
N ILE A 819 19.00 25.12 -40.77
CA ILE A 819 17.64 25.48 -41.15
C ILE A 819 17.14 26.59 -40.22
N SER A 820 16.58 27.66 -40.78
CA SER A 820 16.12 28.79 -39.96
C SER A 820 14.82 28.44 -39.21
N TYR A 821 14.69 28.96 -37.99
CA TYR A 821 13.52 28.76 -37.13
C TYR A 821 12.21 29.21 -37.81
N ARG A 822 12.28 30.20 -38.71
CA ARG A 822 11.13 30.80 -39.41
C ARG A 822 10.52 29.90 -40.48
N ASP A 823 11.30 28.97 -41.02
CA ASP A 823 10.84 28.05 -42.07
C ASP A 823 10.19 26.78 -41.47
N TYR A 824 10.33 26.57 -40.16
CA TYR A 824 9.84 25.39 -39.45
C TYR A 824 8.48 25.66 -38.78
N LYS A 825 7.40 25.04 -39.28
CA LYS A 825 6.04 25.23 -38.74
C LYS A 825 5.83 24.47 -37.43
N PHE A 826 5.99 25.17 -36.31
CA PHE A 826 5.77 24.66 -34.95
C PHE A 826 4.33 24.19 -34.66
N GLY A 827 4.21 23.29 -33.68
CA GLY A 827 3.04 23.06 -32.81
C GLY A 827 1.82 22.34 -33.39
N SER A 828 1.43 22.63 -34.64
CA SER A 828 0.03 22.60 -35.11
C SER A 828 -0.81 21.31 -34.98
N ARG A 829 -0.21 20.14 -34.73
CA ARG A 829 -0.94 18.86 -34.63
C ARG A 829 -1.01 18.29 -33.21
N TRP A 830 0.14 18.10 -32.55
CA TRP A 830 0.17 17.56 -31.18
C TRP A 830 -0.43 18.57 -30.19
N GLU A 831 -0.11 19.85 -30.36
CA GLU A 831 -0.60 20.93 -29.49
C GLU A 831 -2.11 21.15 -29.70
N HIS A 832 -2.58 21.06 -30.95
CA HIS A 832 -4.02 21.04 -31.25
C HIS A 832 -4.72 19.83 -30.63
N THR A 833 -4.09 18.65 -30.62
CA THR A 833 -4.65 17.45 -29.97
C THR A 833 -4.71 17.60 -28.45
N VAL A 834 -3.66 18.12 -27.79
CA VAL A 834 -3.67 18.40 -26.35
C VAL A 834 -4.69 19.48 -25.98
N ARG A 835 -4.74 20.58 -26.75
CA ARG A 835 -5.75 21.64 -26.58
C ARG A 835 -7.17 21.11 -26.81
N LYS A 836 -7.38 20.22 -27.77
CA LYS A 836 -8.65 19.56 -28.04
C LYS A 836 -9.04 18.64 -26.87
N LEU A 837 -8.14 17.77 -26.40
CA LEU A 837 -8.38 16.89 -25.25
C LEU A 837 -8.64 17.67 -23.95
N ALA A 838 -8.04 18.85 -23.78
CA ALA A 838 -8.34 19.76 -22.67
C ALA A 838 -9.69 20.49 -22.84
N ALA A 839 -10.08 20.88 -24.07
CA ALA A 839 -11.32 21.62 -24.36
C ALA A 839 -12.56 20.72 -24.53
N GLU A 840 -12.39 19.44 -24.84
CA GLU A 840 -13.46 18.43 -24.81
C GLU A 840 -13.79 18.00 -23.37
N ARG A 841 -12.98 18.40 -22.39
CA ARG A 841 -13.26 18.29 -20.95
C ARG A 841 -13.82 19.59 -20.41
N LYS A 842 -14.83 19.49 -19.55
CA LYS A 842 -15.50 20.65 -18.92
C LYS A 842 -14.64 21.38 -17.87
N ASP A 843 -13.58 20.74 -17.39
CA ASP A 843 -12.63 21.32 -16.42
C ASP A 843 -11.55 22.19 -17.08
N GLY A 844 -11.34 22.07 -18.40
CA GLY A 844 -10.26 22.75 -19.12
C GLY A 844 -8.85 22.25 -18.76
N VAL A 845 -8.74 21.15 -18.01
CA VAL A 845 -7.49 20.68 -17.39
C VAL A 845 -7.25 19.21 -17.75
N LEU A 846 -6.10 18.92 -18.36
CA LEU A 846 -5.69 17.56 -18.70
C LEU A 846 -4.76 16.99 -17.61
N PRO A 847 -5.18 15.95 -16.84
CA PRO A 847 -4.32 15.28 -15.86
C PRO A 847 -3.06 14.72 -16.50
N PHE A 848 -1.94 14.69 -15.76
CA PHE A 848 -0.63 14.32 -16.33
C PHE A 848 -0.61 12.96 -17.05
N ARG A 849 -1.29 11.94 -16.49
CA ARG A 849 -1.45 10.61 -17.09
C ARG A 849 -2.29 10.58 -18.38
N ASP A 850 -3.15 11.58 -18.57
CA ASP A 850 -4.03 11.73 -19.73
C ASP A 850 -3.35 12.56 -20.85
N ILE A 851 -2.13 13.08 -20.63
CA ILE A 851 -1.33 13.79 -21.65
C ILE A 851 -0.65 12.77 -22.56
N PRO A 852 -0.96 12.71 -23.88
CA PRO A 852 -0.42 11.70 -24.78
C PRO A 852 0.98 12.09 -25.28
N PHE A 853 1.99 11.99 -24.40
CA PHE A 853 3.38 12.37 -24.69
C PHE A 853 3.99 11.66 -25.92
N HIS A 854 3.48 10.49 -26.30
CA HIS A 854 3.87 9.81 -27.54
C HIS A 854 3.53 10.60 -28.81
N TYR A 855 2.50 11.46 -28.83
CA TYR A 855 2.23 12.35 -29.97
C TYR A 855 3.20 13.54 -30.05
N ALA A 856 3.89 13.90 -28.97
CA ALA A 856 4.98 14.87 -29.04
C ALA A 856 6.23 14.27 -29.72
N ALA A 857 6.36 12.93 -29.78
CA ALA A 857 7.49 12.25 -30.42
C ALA A 857 7.43 12.23 -31.96
N GLU A 858 6.30 12.60 -32.60
CA GLU A 858 6.15 12.62 -34.07
C GLU A 858 7.01 13.73 -34.75
N GLY A 859 7.73 14.57 -33.97
CA GLY A 859 8.61 15.61 -34.50
C GLY A 859 9.75 16.11 -33.61
N TRP A 860 10.04 15.45 -32.47
CA TRP A 860 11.07 15.89 -31.50
C TRP A 860 12.07 14.77 -31.17
N PRO A 861 13.34 15.10 -30.84
CA PRO A 861 14.29 14.11 -30.33
C PRO A 861 13.81 13.53 -28.99
N PRO A 862 13.78 12.20 -28.78
CA PRO A 862 13.24 11.56 -27.57
C PRO A 862 13.90 11.92 -26.23
N SER A 863 14.96 12.72 -26.21
CA SER A 863 15.54 13.29 -24.97
C SER A 863 14.60 14.27 -24.26
N TYR A 864 13.79 15.02 -25.01
CA TYR A 864 13.02 16.14 -24.41
C TYR A 864 11.84 15.66 -23.55
N GLY A 865 11.11 14.63 -23.99
CA GLY A 865 10.02 14.03 -23.20
C GLY A 865 10.50 13.46 -21.87
N ASN A 866 11.63 12.74 -21.88
CA ASN A 866 12.27 12.22 -20.67
C ASN A 866 12.70 13.33 -19.71
N THR A 867 13.16 14.48 -20.23
CA THR A 867 13.53 15.65 -19.41
C THR A 867 12.31 16.23 -18.68
N ILE A 868 11.15 16.31 -19.35
CA ILE A 868 9.91 16.81 -18.72
C ILE A 868 9.36 15.82 -17.70
N SER A 869 9.40 14.51 -17.98
CA SER A 869 8.98 13.47 -17.03
C SER A 869 9.84 13.50 -15.76
N GLY A 870 11.17 13.44 -15.91
CA GLY A 870 12.10 13.48 -14.77
C GLY A 870 11.99 14.75 -13.92
N ASN A 871 11.71 15.90 -14.53
CA ASN A 871 11.45 17.13 -13.77
C ASN A 871 10.14 17.08 -12.97
N LEU A 872 9.09 16.43 -13.48
CA LEU A 872 7.81 16.29 -12.78
C LEU A 872 7.85 15.18 -11.72
N GLU A 873 8.59 14.10 -11.95
CA GLU A 873 8.93 13.07 -10.97
C GLU A 873 9.74 13.68 -9.80
N ALA A 874 10.71 14.55 -10.10
CA ALA A 874 11.43 15.33 -9.08
C ALA A 874 10.55 16.38 -8.37
N CYS A 875 9.38 16.73 -8.90
CA CYS A 875 8.40 17.58 -8.20
C CYS A 875 7.37 16.79 -7.36
N HIS A 876 7.31 15.45 -7.47
CA HIS A 876 6.33 14.63 -6.75
C HIS A 876 6.54 14.68 -5.23
N LEU A 877 5.47 14.90 -4.48
CA LEU A 877 5.45 15.14 -3.04
C LEU A 877 6.47 16.21 -2.60
N ARG A 878 6.54 17.30 -3.40
CA ARG A 878 7.33 18.49 -3.10
C ARG A 878 6.53 19.78 -3.30
N ARG A 879 7.05 20.85 -2.69
CA ARG A 879 6.49 22.21 -2.68
C ARG A 879 7.55 23.19 -3.17
N CYS A 880 7.17 24.13 -4.04
CA CYS A 880 8.04 25.26 -4.34
C CYS A 880 8.04 26.26 -3.18
N PHE A 881 9.21 26.74 -2.78
CA PHE A 881 9.38 27.69 -1.67
C PHE A 881 10.18 28.93 -2.09
N VAL A 882 10.11 29.98 -1.26
CA VAL A 882 10.96 31.17 -1.32
C VAL A 882 11.44 31.52 0.09
N THR A 883 12.74 31.84 0.21
CA THR A 883 13.37 32.23 1.48
C THR A 883 13.35 33.75 1.73
N ASP A 884 13.56 34.16 2.98
CA ASP A 884 13.76 35.55 3.39
C ASP A 884 14.94 36.22 2.67
N THR A 885 16.01 35.48 2.36
CA THR A 885 17.14 35.95 1.53
C THR A 885 16.81 36.06 0.04
N GLY A 886 15.59 35.70 -0.39
CA GLY A 886 15.14 35.81 -1.78
C GLY A 886 15.63 34.69 -2.71
N TYR A 887 16.00 33.54 -2.17
CA TYR A 887 16.24 32.33 -2.97
C TYR A 887 14.95 31.50 -3.12
N PHE A 888 14.85 30.71 -4.18
CA PHE A 888 13.75 29.73 -4.35
C PHE A 888 14.25 28.32 -4.65
N GLY A 889 13.40 27.33 -4.40
CA GLY A 889 13.73 25.92 -4.56
C GLY A 889 12.51 25.00 -4.51
N LEU A 890 12.78 23.71 -4.29
CA LEU A 890 11.80 22.65 -4.01
C LEU A 890 12.13 22.01 -2.66
N ALA A 891 11.17 21.95 -1.76
CA ALA A 891 11.27 21.29 -0.46
C ALA A 891 10.34 20.06 -0.42
N PRO A 892 10.55 19.12 0.52
CA PRO A 892 9.57 18.07 0.83
C PRO A 892 8.16 18.62 1.10
N ALA A 893 7.13 17.77 0.98
CA ALA A 893 5.75 18.15 1.32
C ALA A 893 5.60 18.52 2.81
N GLU A 894 6.43 17.90 3.64
CA GLU A 894 6.56 18.01 5.10
C GLU A 894 7.17 19.35 5.57
N ALA A 895 7.65 20.19 4.65
CA ALA A 895 8.26 21.48 4.96
C ALA A 895 7.24 22.58 5.32
N GLU A 896 7.65 23.44 6.27
CA GLU A 896 6.82 24.47 6.90
C GLU A 896 7.45 25.87 6.80
N ILE A 897 6.65 26.90 7.05
CA ILE A 897 7.11 28.29 7.05
C ILE A 897 7.87 28.55 8.37
N GLY A 898 9.15 28.90 8.25
CA GLY A 898 10.09 29.05 9.37
C GLY A 898 11.29 28.09 9.30
N ASP A 899 11.15 26.95 8.61
CA ASP A 899 12.22 25.98 8.36
C ASP A 899 13.42 26.64 7.66
N GLN A 900 14.63 26.21 8.01
CA GLN A 900 15.87 26.72 7.42
C GLN A 900 16.34 25.86 6.24
N VAL A 901 16.88 26.50 5.20
CA VAL A 901 17.50 25.80 4.07
C VAL A 901 19.02 25.90 4.17
N PHE A 902 19.71 24.77 4.14
CA PHE A 902 21.16 24.67 4.28
C PHE A 902 21.82 24.04 3.06
N ILE A 903 22.91 24.66 2.57
CA ILE A 903 23.88 23.97 1.71
C ILE A 903 24.96 23.38 2.64
N CYS A 904 24.90 22.08 2.88
CA CYS A 904 25.86 21.37 3.72
C CYS A 904 27.18 21.14 2.97
N VAL A 905 28.32 21.26 3.67
CA VAL A 905 29.66 21.09 3.08
C VAL A 905 29.82 19.65 2.59
N GLY A 906 30.18 19.49 1.31
CA GLY A 906 30.29 18.21 0.63
C GLY A 906 28.96 17.52 0.29
N ALA A 907 27.80 18.09 0.67
CA ALA A 907 26.50 17.59 0.22
C ALA A 907 26.23 18.02 -1.22
N SER A 908 25.77 17.10 -2.06
CA SER A 908 25.48 17.36 -3.46
C SER A 908 24.06 17.88 -3.73
N VAL A 909 23.23 18.00 -2.68
CA VAL A 909 21.98 18.77 -2.64
C VAL A 909 21.89 19.54 -1.32
N PRO A 910 21.09 20.62 -1.22
CA PRO A 910 20.78 21.28 0.04
C PRO A 910 19.78 20.45 0.86
N PHE A 911 19.66 20.76 2.15
CA PHE A 911 18.69 20.16 3.07
C PHE A 911 17.77 21.21 3.70
N VAL A 912 16.56 20.80 4.06
CA VAL A 912 15.63 21.56 4.89
C VAL A 912 15.73 21.05 6.33
N LEU A 913 16.06 21.94 7.28
CA LEU A 913 16.26 21.63 8.69
C LEU A 913 15.33 22.50 9.56
N ARG A 914 14.74 21.90 10.59
CA ARG A 914 13.79 22.52 11.53
C ARG A 914 14.40 22.62 12.92
N GLU A 915 14.25 23.76 13.59
CA GLU A 915 14.73 23.93 14.97
C GLU A 915 13.80 23.26 15.97
N ILE A 916 14.35 22.40 16.83
CA ILE A 916 13.59 21.72 17.89
C ILE A 916 13.63 22.55 19.18
N SER A 917 14.79 23.15 19.49
CA SER A 917 15.02 23.88 20.74
C SER A 917 15.14 25.39 20.51
N SER A 918 14.59 26.18 21.45
CA SER A 918 14.65 27.65 21.43
C SER A 918 16.08 28.15 21.68
N GLY A 919 16.89 28.14 20.63
CA GLY A 919 18.32 28.46 20.66
C GLY A 919 19.08 28.05 19.39
N GLY A 920 18.52 27.18 18.55
CA GLY A 920 19.11 26.79 17.25
C GLY A 920 20.16 25.68 17.32
N ASP A 921 20.46 25.16 18.50
CA ASP A 921 21.62 24.28 18.77
C ASP A 921 21.35 22.77 18.51
N GLU A 922 20.09 22.39 18.27
CA GLU A 922 19.63 21.04 17.89
C GLU A 922 18.57 21.14 16.77
N LEU A 923 18.79 20.41 15.67
CA LEU A 923 18.01 20.49 14.42
C LEU A 923 17.39 19.12 14.06
N HIS A 924 16.14 19.14 13.58
CA HIS A 924 15.47 18.01 12.94
C HIS A 924 15.69 18.07 11.42
N LEU A 925 15.93 16.93 10.77
CA LEU A 925 15.93 16.84 9.32
C LEU A 925 14.50 16.72 8.78
N VAL A 926 14.09 17.68 7.94
CA VAL A 926 12.82 17.59 7.18
C VAL A 926 13.02 16.87 5.84
N GLY A 927 14.21 17.00 5.25
CA GLY A 927 14.64 16.21 4.09
C GLY A 927 15.48 16.98 3.09
N GLU A 928 15.70 16.36 1.94
CA GLU A 928 16.49 16.86 0.82
C GLU A 928 15.73 17.88 -0.04
N SER A 929 16.45 18.92 -0.47
CA SER A 929 15.93 20.07 -1.20
C SER A 929 16.48 20.11 -2.64
N TYR A 930 15.87 20.93 -3.49
CA TYR A 930 16.57 21.65 -4.56
C TYR A 930 16.56 23.14 -4.23
N LEU A 931 17.55 23.89 -4.69
CA LEU A 931 17.69 25.35 -4.51
C LEU A 931 18.41 25.94 -5.72
N GLN A 932 17.97 27.10 -6.21
CA GLN A 932 18.52 27.80 -7.37
C GLN A 932 20.06 27.86 -7.41
N VAL A 933 20.67 27.73 -8.60
CA VAL A 933 22.13 27.64 -8.76
C VAL A 933 22.86 28.84 -8.15
N ARG A 934 22.31 30.06 -8.30
CA ARG A 934 22.86 31.30 -7.72
C ARG A 934 23.08 31.25 -6.21
N ALA A 935 22.29 30.48 -5.45
CA ALA A 935 22.45 30.38 -4.00
C ALA A 935 23.77 29.68 -3.60
N TRP A 936 24.28 28.80 -4.48
CA TRP A 936 25.60 28.18 -4.39
C TRP A 936 26.69 29.14 -4.87
N GLU A 937 26.50 29.80 -6.02
CA GLU A 937 27.47 30.77 -6.58
C GLU A 937 27.79 31.91 -5.59
N GLU A 938 26.80 32.40 -4.86
CA GLU A 938 26.99 33.48 -3.87
C GLU A 938 27.71 33.02 -2.58
N MET A 939 27.96 31.72 -2.41
CA MET A 939 28.85 31.22 -1.35
C MET A 939 30.33 31.46 -1.69
N THR A 940 30.72 31.47 -2.96
CA THR A 940 32.14 31.71 -3.32
C THR A 940 32.55 33.17 -3.26
N ASN A 941 31.58 34.08 -3.07
CA ASN A 941 31.77 35.52 -3.16
C ASN A 941 31.69 36.23 -1.77
N ASN A 942 31.38 35.49 -0.70
CA ASN A 942 31.27 35.99 0.67
C ASN A 942 32.27 35.27 1.59
N GLU A 943 32.95 36.02 2.46
CA GLU A 943 33.98 35.51 3.39
C GLU A 943 33.42 34.69 4.58
N SER A 944 32.11 34.43 4.61
CA SER A 944 31.43 33.66 5.65
C SER A 944 31.98 32.23 5.73
N GLN A 945 32.39 31.80 6.92
CA GLN A 945 32.66 30.39 7.23
C GLN A 945 31.36 29.59 7.35
N PRO A 946 31.36 28.27 7.09
CA PRO A 946 30.20 27.42 7.39
C PRO A 946 30.04 27.24 8.90
N GLU A 947 28.80 27.16 9.36
CA GLU A 947 28.47 26.91 10.76
C GLU A 947 28.28 25.41 11.04
N PRO A 948 28.62 24.93 12.26
CA PRO A 948 28.43 23.53 12.63
C PRO A 948 26.94 23.21 12.80
N LEU A 949 26.50 22.12 12.19
CA LEU A 949 25.12 21.65 12.26
C LEU A 949 25.03 20.43 13.18
N TYR A 950 23.98 20.35 13.99
CA TYR A 950 23.74 19.26 14.94
C TYR A 950 22.36 18.66 14.66
N ILE A 951 22.30 17.67 13.77
CA ILE A 951 21.06 17.02 13.38
C ILE A 951 20.82 15.82 14.32
N VAL A 952 19.71 15.86 15.08
CA VAL A 952 19.40 14.87 16.13
C VAL A 952 18.50 13.74 15.64
#